data_AF-A0AB35U6N0-F1
#
_entry.id   AF-A0AB35U6N0-F1
#
_cell.length_a   1.000
_cell.length_b   1.000
_cell.length_c   1.000
_cell.angle_alpha   90.00
_cell.angle_beta   90.00
_cell.angle_gamma   90.00
#
_symmetry.space_group_name_H-M   'P 1'
#
loop_
_entity.id
_entity.type
_entity.pdbx_description
1 polymer ?
#
loop_
_entity_poly.entity_id
_entity_poly.type
_entity_poly.pdbx_seq_one_letter_code
_entity_poly.pdbx_strand_id
1 'polypeptide(L)'
;MMMSLDNNEQHTFHLDDEIDQCGLSNRSTHALLKNGVLTVKDLLGLSEEDLWNFHSIGKKSVAEILAFKQNICTDEFVETVHQDQVKLAEKLKPVLDDPIFCGYDDSIKVLHLSVRSEHCLMNAGILTVGKLSEISDNQLLRIRNLGNKSFSEISNIRNHLMITDRNADNDNDVLSRCDRHIEICELLASKYHIPAANIAAAISQLPDGLTDVECARQIGRDKRIKSFIAEKVMKDISAYPDGIAAKDFVYQTTGSDTEKKFVEEVILLMLNERRLDYEESKISLHYPTVSEWISGIKDERDRFILSGRAHGKTLENVSEELGITRERVRQIESKYLRNKPRLKEDKYRYLFNEYYLSRDDFYYAFPDESDLTFSFLKMGHGKRGTQSIEDAMSDAKVSDHIKRGLQRLLCRNYLIDGNNAIPAKRPEIVKYFVRKECRQDTNLNDFVKKYDAFLRDHGFENAEELKVDPRVYANTIAASRYALWKQWRTFRYYDVDANDYADFVQTINLPQFDHKEISTLKILRDNQELMREYDIHDEYELHDLLKKIWNQYGNIQVDFARMPTLRIGSGVDREQQILELLEEVTPINVNDFAKLYEEMYGVKAPVFISNLAPIINRYFHDGIYEIQSEVLSDEQYAKMKEVLTEECYSINRIRQIFFKLYPDDKLEKINAYTLKMLGFKYFSGYVIRSKYNSAHEYFEKLLDVPYFDVASVDHDVRFAAAFSGIYQQKRDQLSLIEYEEGKCISQNELAEKYGISKDDMIQLRNAMLKMIDPDTVYSIHYLKNHGLHLENTKFENWSDYALSSILAGAKDQIKSIKMGHVRVFCQAEQPTIYLLISQVFGDADQMKYCDLVSTFENQYGVHLKDDKVKTIIKDSDYYYDPIDKMIYRNYQVYAKISPVNDDLGDMELDESLFD
;
A
#
# COMPACT_ATOMS: atom_id res chain seq x y z
N MET A 1 33.93 58.31 -38.38
CA MET A 1 32.93 57.95 -37.36
C MET A 1 32.02 56.91 -38.01
N MET A 2 32.29 55.60 -38.03
CA MET A 2 32.85 54.69 -37.02
C MET A 2 32.12 54.76 -35.68
N MET A 3 31.19 53.81 -35.49
CA MET A 3 30.86 53.04 -34.27
C MET A 3 29.82 52.00 -34.72
N SER A 4 30.27 50.80 -35.10
CA SER A 4 30.45 49.60 -34.26
C SER A 4 29.14 48.84 -34.07
N LEU A 5 29.11 47.65 -34.67
CA LEU A 5 28.20 46.54 -34.40
C LEU A 5 28.12 46.28 -32.90
N ASP A 6 26.91 46.24 -32.37
CA ASP A 6 26.48 45.32 -31.33
C ASP A 6 24.95 45.32 -31.33
N ASN A 7 24.36 44.17 -31.63
CA ASN A 7 23.07 43.70 -31.10
C ASN A 7 22.91 42.23 -31.55
N ASN A 8 23.66 41.38 -30.87
CA ASN A 8 23.24 40.01 -30.57
C ASN A 8 22.06 40.11 -29.59
N GLU A 9 20.84 40.25 -30.11
CA GLU A 9 19.63 39.82 -29.39
C GLU A 9 19.07 38.64 -30.20
N GLN A 10 19.39 37.42 -29.78
CA GLN A 10 18.75 36.21 -30.28
C GLN A 10 17.29 36.23 -29.79
N HIS A 11 16.36 36.59 -30.66
CA HIS A 11 14.95 36.31 -30.43
C HIS A 11 14.69 34.83 -30.71
N THR A 12 14.44 34.05 -29.66
CA THR A 12 13.91 32.69 -29.75
C THR A 12 12.41 32.75 -30.02
N PHE A 13 11.97 32.10 -31.10
CA PHE A 13 10.56 32.00 -31.51
C PHE A 13 10.03 30.60 -31.20
N HIS A 14 8.92 30.50 -30.49
CA HIS A 14 8.24 29.23 -30.22
C HIS A 14 7.36 28.79 -31.39
N LEU A 15 7.08 27.49 -31.49
CA LEU A 15 6.31 26.88 -32.59
C LEU A 15 4.90 27.48 -32.73
N ASP A 16 4.28 27.89 -31.63
CA ASP A 16 2.93 28.44 -31.62
C ASP A 16 2.91 29.98 -31.78
N ASP A 17 4.07 30.62 -31.96
CA ASP A 17 4.14 32.08 -32.15
C ASP A 17 3.48 32.51 -33.45
N GLU A 18 2.77 33.64 -33.42
CA GLU A 18 2.04 34.20 -34.56
C GLU A 18 3.00 34.83 -35.59
N ILE A 19 2.72 34.60 -36.87
CA ILE A 19 3.58 35.05 -37.99
C ILE A 19 3.69 36.58 -38.10
N ASP A 20 2.74 37.33 -37.55
CA ASP A 20 2.76 38.80 -37.53
C ASP A 20 3.75 39.40 -36.51
N GLN A 21 4.18 38.59 -35.52
CA GLN A 21 5.15 38.97 -34.50
C GLN A 21 6.59 38.51 -34.83
N CYS A 22 6.75 37.77 -35.93
CA CYS A 22 8.02 37.13 -36.35
C CYS A 22 9.03 38.07 -37.04
N GLY A 23 8.74 39.37 -37.18
CA GLY A 23 9.67 40.35 -37.76
C GLY A 23 9.92 40.24 -39.27
N LEU A 24 9.14 39.43 -39.99
CA LEU A 24 9.15 39.36 -41.46
C LEU A 24 8.64 40.67 -42.09
N SER A 25 9.02 40.96 -43.34
CA SER A 25 8.46 42.13 -44.04
C SER A 25 6.94 42.03 -44.17
N ASN A 26 6.25 43.19 -44.08
CA ASN A 26 4.79 43.28 -44.20
C ASN A 26 4.22 42.54 -45.43
N ARG A 27 4.98 42.47 -46.54
CA ARG A 27 4.57 41.70 -47.74
C ARG A 27 4.61 40.20 -47.51
N SER A 28 5.66 39.69 -46.87
CA SER A 28 5.84 38.27 -46.58
C SER A 28 4.84 37.83 -45.50
N THR A 29 4.65 38.61 -44.44
CA THR A 29 3.62 38.36 -43.41
C THR A 29 2.21 38.33 -43.99
N HIS A 30 1.82 39.32 -44.81
CA HIS A 30 0.49 39.31 -45.45
C HIS A 30 0.31 38.15 -46.43
N ALA A 31 1.35 37.78 -47.18
CA ALA A 31 1.28 36.66 -48.10
C ALA A 31 1.07 35.33 -47.35
N LEU A 32 1.74 35.14 -46.22
CA LEU A 32 1.60 33.97 -45.37
C LEU A 32 0.21 33.89 -44.72
N LEU A 33 -0.24 34.95 -44.05
CA LEU A 33 -1.55 34.98 -43.39
C LEU A 33 -2.71 34.78 -44.38
N LYS A 34 -2.62 35.37 -45.58
CA LYS A 34 -3.64 35.23 -46.63
C LYS A 34 -3.75 33.80 -47.18
N ASN A 35 -2.67 33.03 -47.10
CA ASN A 35 -2.65 31.61 -47.47
C ASN A 35 -2.81 30.68 -46.25
N GLY A 36 -3.29 31.21 -45.12
CA GLY A 36 -3.66 30.43 -43.94
C GLY A 36 -2.51 29.98 -43.05
N VAL A 37 -1.32 30.58 -43.21
CA VAL A 37 -0.15 30.29 -42.37
C VAL A 37 -0.16 31.26 -41.19
N LEU A 38 -0.61 30.81 -40.03
CA LEU A 38 -0.85 31.66 -38.86
C LEU A 38 0.29 31.61 -37.85
N THR A 39 0.94 30.45 -37.72
CA THR A 39 1.99 30.20 -36.72
C THR A 39 3.35 29.84 -37.34
N VAL A 40 4.42 29.93 -36.55
CA VAL A 40 5.77 29.48 -36.94
C VAL A 40 5.78 28.00 -37.32
N LYS A 41 5.02 27.16 -36.61
CA LYS A 41 4.82 25.73 -36.92
C LYS A 41 4.21 25.52 -38.29
N ASP A 42 3.17 26.28 -38.63
CA ASP A 42 2.54 26.21 -39.95
C ASP A 42 3.55 26.57 -41.06
N LEU A 43 4.39 27.57 -40.81
CA LEU A 43 5.42 28.01 -41.76
C LEU A 43 6.53 26.98 -41.94
N LEU A 44 6.96 26.30 -40.87
CA LEU A 44 8.00 25.28 -40.93
C LEU A 44 7.56 24.04 -41.71
N GLY A 45 6.27 23.69 -41.67
CA GLY A 45 5.70 22.56 -42.41
C GLY A 45 5.63 22.72 -43.94
N LEU A 46 5.85 23.93 -44.48
CA LEU A 46 5.77 24.20 -45.92
C LEU A 46 7.10 23.95 -46.65
N SER A 47 7.08 23.28 -47.78
CA SER A 47 8.28 23.17 -48.65
C SER A 47 8.54 24.49 -49.39
N GLU A 48 9.75 24.65 -49.95
CA GLU A 48 10.03 25.78 -50.85
C GLU A 48 9.08 25.78 -52.06
N GLU A 49 8.71 24.61 -52.56
CA GLU A 49 7.77 24.45 -53.69
C GLU A 49 6.35 24.90 -53.31
N ASP A 50 5.91 24.67 -52.07
CA ASP A 50 4.62 25.14 -51.55
C ASP A 50 4.56 26.67 -51.46
N LEU A 51 5.67 27.30 -51.05
CA LEU A 51 5.77 28.76 -51.03
C LEU A 51 5.63 29.35 -52.43
N TRP A 52 6.21 28.73 -53.46
CA TRP A 52 6.04 29.20 -54.85
C TRP A 52 4.62 29.10 -55.37
N ASN A 53 3.79 28.23 -54.79
CA ASN A 53 2.40 28.04 -55.17
C ASN A 53 1.43 29.05 -54.51
N PHE A 54 1.90 29.90 -53.59
CA PHE A 54 1.07 30.91 -52.93
C PHE A 54 0.73 32.09 -53.86
N HIS A 55 -0.56 32.44 -53.92
CA HIS A 55 -1.01 33.59 -54.70
C HIS A 55 -0.45 34.88 -54.07
N SER A 56 0.21 35.72 -54.88
CA SER A 56 0.76 37.05 -54.52
C SER A 56 2.11 37.04 -53.78
N ILE A 57 2.90 35.97 -53.83
CA ILE A 57 4.28 35.95 -53.32
C ILE A 57 5.31 36.16 -54.45
N GLY A 58 6.38 36.91 -54.17
CA GLY A 58 7.44 37.22 -55.15
C GLY A 58 8.80 36.69 -54.73
N LYS A 59 9.76 36.61 -55.68
CA LYS A 59 11.09 36.00 -55.45
C LYS A 59 11.82 36.49 -54.19
N LYS A 60 11.67 37.77 -53.84
CA LYS A 60 12.29 38.35 -52.63
C LYS A 60 11.61 37.91 -51.32
N SER A 61 10.29 37.72 -51.33
CA SER A 61 9.55 37.24 -50.16
C SER A 61 9.83 35.77 -49.88
N VAL A 62 9.92 34.93 -50.92
CA VAL A 62 10.31 33.53 -50.74
C VAL A 62 11.73 33.41 -50.17
N ALA A 63 12.69 34.20 -50.69
CA ALA A 63 14.05 34.21 -50.15
C ALA A 63 14.12 34.70 -48.69
N GLU A 64 13.34 35.72 -48.33
CA GLU A 64 13.22 36.22 -46.95
C GLU A 64 12.63 35.16 -46.02
N ILE A 65 11.58 34.45 -46.46
CA ILE A 65 10.93 33.39 -45.69
C ILE A 65 11.85 32.18 -45.52
N LEU A 66 12.58 31.77 -46.57
CA LEU A 66 13.52 30.64 -46.48
C LEU A 66 14.71 30.98 -45.57
N ALA A 67 15.20 32.22 -45.60
CA ALA A 67 16.24 32.69 -44.68
C ALA A 67 15.74 32.71 -43.23
N PHE A 68 14.49 33.14 -43.01
CA PHE A 68 13.84 33.08 -41.70
C PHE A 68 13.67 31.64 -41.21
N LYS A 69 13.24 30.71 -42.08
CA LYS A 69 13.19 29.27 -41.77
C LYS A 69 14.56 28.70 -41.43
N GLN A 70 15.61 29.09 -42.16
CA GLN A 70 16.99 28.67 -41.85
C GLN A 70 17.47 29.19 -40.50
N ASN A 71 17.10 30.42 -40.11
CA ASN A 71 17.46 31.00 -38.82
C ASN A 71 16.68 30.40 -37.63
N ILE A 72 15.44 29.92 -37.81
CA ILE A 72 14.72 29.17 -36.78
C ILE A 72 15.26 27.74 -36.65
N CYS A 73 15.63 27.13 -37.79
CA CYS A 73 16.10 25.74 -37.84
C CYS A 73 17.49 25.53 -37.21
N THR A 74 18.19 26.59 -36.81
CA THR A 74 19.54 26.50 -36.22
C THR A 74 19.58 26.24 -34.72
N ASP A 75 18.55 26.59 -33.92
CA ASP A 75 18.66 26.48 -32.44
C ASP A 75 17.59 25.60 -31.73
N GLU A 76 16.40 25.33 -32.28
CA GLU A 76 15.39 24.47 -31.57
C GLU A 76 14.95 23.20 -32.34
N PHE A 77 15.26 23.05 -33.63
CA PHE A 77 14.83 21.86 -34.40
C PHE A 77 15.87 20.71 -34.45
N VAL A 78 17.06 20.93 -33.89
CA VAL A 78 18.16 19.96 -33.86
C VAL A 78 18.16 19.11 -32.57
N GLU A 79 17.38 19.43 -31.54
CA GLU A 79 17.32 18.58 -30.34
C GLU A 79 16.19 17.54 -30.36
N THR A 80 15.02 17.81 -30.95
CA THR A 80 13.88 16.87 -30.84
C THR A 80 13.82 15.82 -31.96
N VAL A 81 14.24 16.15 -33.19
CA VAL A 81 14.30 15.16 -34.30
C VAL A 81 15.62 14.37 -34.25
N HIS A 82 16.69 15.03 -33.79
CA HIS A 82 18.00 14.42 -33.72
C HIS A 82 18.17 13.58 -32.44
N GLN A 83 17.49 13.83 -31.32
CA GLN A 83 17.58 12.91 -30.16
C GLN A 83 16.91 11.56 -30.39
N ASP A 84 15.80 11.46 -31.12
CA ASP A 84 15.16 10.15 -31.37
C ASP A 84 15.86 9.36 -32.49
N GLN A 85 16.39 10.03 -33.51
CA GLN A 85 17.15 9.38 -34.58
C GLN A 85 18.61 9.08 -34.18
N VAL A 86 19.23 9.88 -33.29
CA VAL A 86 20.60 9.65 -32.78
C VAL A 86 20.61 8.71 -31.59
N LYS A 87 19.60 8.65 -30.72
CA LYS A 87 19.54 7.62 -29.66
C LYS A 87 19.38 6.21 -30.22
N LEU A 88 18.66 6.04 -31.33
CA LEU A 88 18.55 4.75 -32.03
C LEU A 88 19.85 4.41 -32.78
N ALA A 89 20.47 5.39 -33.46
CA ALA A 89 21.73 5.21 -34.18
C ALA A 89 22.98 5.09 -33.28
N GLU A 90 22.97 5.66 -32.06
CA GLU A 90 24.07 5.56 -31.07
C GLU A 90 23.99 4.31 -30.21
N LYS A 91 22.78 3.79 -29.92
CA LYS A 91 22.63 2.46 -29.30
C LYS A 91 23.08 1.32 -30.24
N LEU A 92 23.01 1.53 -31.56
CA LEU A 92 23.39 0.54 -32.58
C LEU A 92 24.84 0.69 -33.13
N LYS A 93 25.68 1.54 -32.54
CA LYS A 93 27.03 1.81 -33.06
C LYS A 93 28.07 0.66 -32.99
N PRO A 94 27.93 -0.45 -32.23
CA PRO A 94 28.93 -1.51 -32.29
C PRO A 94 28.68 -2.53 -33.41
N VAL A 95 28.20 -2.10 -34.59
CA VAL A 95 27.99 -2.99 -35.76
C VAL A 95 28.71 -2.50 -37.03
N LEU A 96 29.35 -1.32 -37.03
CA LEU A 96 30.14 -0.87 -38.19
C LEU A 96 31.62 -1.27 -38.04
N ASP A 97 31.89 -2.57 -38.17
CA ASP A 97 33.20 -3.10 -38.58
C ASP A 97 33.11 -3.77 -39.97
N ASP A 98 32.14 -3.34 -40.79
CA ASP A 98 31.92 -3.92 -42.13
C ASP A 98 32.87 -3.31 -43.18
N PRO A 99 33.52 -4.14 -44.03
CA PRO A 99 34.34 -3.67 -45.15
C PRO A 99 33.50 -2.98 -46.24
N ILE A 100 33.98 -1.85 -46.73
CA ILE A 100 33.39 -1.07 -47.83
C ILE A 100 33.94 -1.60 -49.15
N PHE A 101 33.09 -2.29 -49.93
CA PHE A 101 33.46 -2.82 -51.24
C PHE A 101 33.26 -1.79 -52.35
N CYS A 102 34.33 -1.52 -53.10
CA CYS A 102 34.32 -0.56 -54.20
C CYS A 102 35.41 -0.93 -55.23
N GLY A 103 35.13 -0.70 -56.51
CA GLY A 103 36.08 -0.91 -57.58
C GLY A 103 37.23 0.10 -57.50
N TYR A 104 38.42 -0.31 -57.96
CA TYR A 104 39.62 0.54 -57.95
C TYR A 104 39.41 1.90 -58.65
N ASP A 105 38.63 1.87 -59.73
CA ASP A 105 38.31 3.03 -60.58
C ASP A 105 37.07 3.83 -60.10
N ASP A 106 36.38 3.39 -59.03
CA ASP A 106 35.17 4.05 -58.56
C ASP A 106 35.47 5.46 -58.03
N SER A 107 34.51 6.37 -58.23
CA SER A 107 34.64 7.75 -57.73
C SER A 107 34.55 7.79 -56.21
N ILE A 108 35.33 8.66 -55.57
CA ILE A 108 35.27 8.86 -54.10
C ILE A 108 33.89 9.30 -53.59
N LYS A 109 33.00 9.78 -54.48
CA LYS A 109 31.60 10.10 -54.15
C LYS A 109 30.80 8.90 -53.66
N VAL A 110 31.19 7.69 -54.08
CA VAL A 110 30.56 6.43 -53.68
C VAL A 110 30.79 6.15 -52.18
N LEU A 111 31.80 6.77 -51.58
CA LEU A 111 32.12 6.60 -50.16
C LEU A 111 31.24 7.42 -49.21
N HIS A 112 30.29 8.20 -49.74
CA HIS A 112 29.33 9.02 -48.98
C HIS A 112 29.97 9.87 -47.87
N LEU A 113 31.16 10.40 -48.12
CA LEU A 113 31.88 11.27 -47.20
C LEU A 113 31.09 12.56 -46.93
N SER A 114 31.33 13.19 -45.78
CA SER A 114 30.82 14.53 -45.55
C SER A 114 31.26 15.48 -46.67
N VAL A 115 30.39 16.44 -47.01
CA VAL A 115 30.62 17.42 -48.11
C VAL A 115 31.98 18.09 -47.99
N ARG A 116 32.43 18.36 -46.75
CA ARG A 116 33.75 18.94 -46.48
C ARG A 116 34.89 17.96 -46.78
N SER A 117 34.76 16.70 -46.37
CA SER A 117 35.76 15.65 -46.61
C SER A 117 35.88 15.30 -48.10
N GLU A 118 34.74 15.16 -48.80
CA GLU A 118 34.69 14.96 -50.25
C GLU A 118 35.36 16.13 -50.98
N HIS A 119 34.99 17.37 -50.65
CA HIS A 119 35.52 18.56 -51.31
C HIS A 119 37.02 18.77 -51.04
N CYS A 120 37.54 18.37 -49.86
CA CYS A 120 38.97 18.39 -49.57
C CYS A 120 39.75 17.38 -50.41
N LEU A 121 39.24 16.15 -50.58
CA LEU A 121 39.89 15.11 -51.39
C LEU A 121 39.88 15.46 -52.89
N MET A 122 38.76 15.99 -53.40
CA MET A 122 38.66 16.41 -54.81
C MET A 122 39.61 17.56 -55.13
N ASN A 123 39.71 18.55 -54.26
CA ASN A 123 40.63 19.68 -54.44
C ASN A 123 42.11 19.28 -54.33
N ALA A 124 42.40 18.14 -53.69
CA ALA A 124 43.74 17.54 -53.64
C ALA A 124 44.06 16.62 -54.86
N GLY A 125 43.13 16.48 -55.82
CA GLY A 125 43.31 15.64 -57.01
C GLY A 125 43.11 14.14 -56.78
N ILE A 126 42.44 13.78 -55.69
CA ILE A 126 42.11 12.40 -55.29
C ILE A 126 40.66 12.14 -55.70
N LEU A 127 40.46 11.56 -56.89
CA LEU A 127 39.13 11.45 -57.50
C LEU A 127 38.57 10.03 -57.46
N THR A 128 39.43 9.02 -57.27
CA THR A 128 39.04 7.61 -57.23
C THR A 128 39.40 6.93 -55.91
N VAL A 129 38.66 5.88 -55.58
CA VAL A 129 38.86 5.03 -54.40
C VAL A 129 40.26 4.41 -54.40
N GLY A 130 40.72 3.87 -55.53
CA GLY A 130 42.07 3.30 -55.64
C GLY A 130 43.15 4.31 -55.25
N LYS A 131 43.02 5.55 -55.74
CA LYS A 131 43.95 6.63 -55.42
C LYS A 131 43.87 7.09 -53.96
N LEU A 132 42.72 6.95 -53.30
CA LEU A 132 42.58 7.23 -51.86
C LEU A 132 43.27 6.15 -51.00
N SER A 133 43.21 4.88 -51.43
CA SER A 133 43.85 3.76 -50.72
C SER A 133 45.38 3.83 -50.70
N GLU A 134 46.00 4.44 -51.73
CA GLU A 134 47.45 4.58 -51.87
C GLU A 134 48.05 5.76 -51.07
N ILE A 135 47.21 6.62 -50.48
CA ILE A 135 47.66 7.84 -49.81
C ILE A 135 47.83 7.59 -48.32
N SER A 136 49.04 7.86 -47.81
CA SER A 136 49.38 7.71 -46.40
C SER A 136 48.78 8.81 -45.51
N ASP A 137 48.64 8.55 -44.21
CA ASP A 137 48.13 9.52 -43.23
C ASP A 137 48.94 10.82 -43.20
N ASN A 138 50.26 10.71 -43.35
CA ASN A 138 51.16 11.87 -43.43
C ASN A 138 50.93 12.72 -44.69
N GLN A 139 50.41 12.13 -45.77
CA GLN A 139 50.01 12.84 -46.98
C GLN A 139 48.60 13.42 -46.86
N LEU A 140 47.66 12.72 -46.20
CA LEU A 140 46.32 13.25 -45.89
C LEU A 140 46.39 14.50 -44.99
N LEU A 141 47.26 14.50 -43.98
CA LEU A 141 47.45 15.66 -43.08
C LEU A 141 48.01 16.91 -43.78
N ARG A 142 48.57 16.77 -44.99
CA ARG A 142 49.09 17.89 -45.79
C ARG A 142 48.03 18.50 -46.72
N ILE A 143 46.82 17.94 -46.77
CA ILE A 143 45.70 18.49 -47.56
C ILE A 143 45.19 19.77 -46.89
N ARG A 144 45.21 20.87 -47.65
CA ARG A 144 44.82 22.20 -47.17
C ARG A 144 43.34 22.22 -46.79
N ASN A 145 43.01 22.78 -45.61
CA ASN A 145 41.65 22.89 -45.02
C ASN A 145 41.02 21.59 -44.49
N LEU A 146 41.79 20.49 -44.41
CA LEU A 146 41.37 19.24 -43.78
C LEU A 146 41.46 19.36 -42.25
N GLY A 147 40.32 19.35 -41.55
CA GLY A 147 40.25 19.41 -40.08
C GLY A 147 40.25 18.03 -39.42
N ASN A 148 40.50 17.95 -38.11
CA ASN A 148 40.66 16.68 -37.38
C ASN A 148 39.46 15.72 -37.56
N LYS A 149 38.22 16.22 -37.58
CA LYS A 149 37.02 15.39 -37.80
C LYS A 149 36.98 14.78 -39.21
N SER A 150 37.29 15.58 -40.24
CA SER A 150 37.38 15.11 -41.63
C SER A 150 38.55 14.15 -41.84
N PHE A 151 39.67 14.37 -41.16
CA PHE A 151 40.81 13.45 -41.18
C PHE A 151 40.46 12.09 -40.56
N SER A 152 39.80 12.07 -39.41
CA SER A 152 39.34 10.84 -38.77
C SER A 152 38.30 10.11 -39.63
N GLU A 153 37.34 10.81 -40.21
CA GLU A 153 36.33 10.25 -41.13
C GLU A 153 36.97 9.57 -42.34
N ILE A 154 37.90 10.25 -43.03
CA ILE A 154 38.58 9.72 -44.21
C ILE A 154 39.50 8.55 -43.85
N SER A 155 40.24 8.65 -42.74
CA SER A 155 41.17 7.59 -42.32
C SER A 155 40.43 6.34 -41.90
N ASN A 156 39.29 6.49 -41.22
CA ASN A 156 38.45 5.36 -40.82
C ASN A 156 37.92 4.65 -42.06
N ILE A 157 37.29 5.39 -42.98
CA ILE A 157 36.75 4.81 -44.23
C ILE A 157 37.86 4.14 -45.05
N ARG A 158 39.03 4.76 -45.21
CA ARG A 158 40.16 4.19 -45.96
C ARG A 158 40.65 2.87 -45.36
N ASN A 159 40.73 2.77 -44.04
CA ASN A 159 41.17 1.56 -43.35
C ASN A 159 40.17 0.39 -43.48
N HIS A 160 38.92 0.68 -43.86
CA HIS A 160 37.86 -0.30 -44.09
C HIS A 160 37.54 -0.52 -45.58
N LEU A 161 38.30 0.02 -46.54
CA LEU A 161 38.08 -0.23 -47.98
C LEU A 161 38.57 -1.62 -48.39
N MET A 162 37.75 -2.36 -49.15
CA MET A 162 38.15 -3.58 -49.86
C MET A 162 37.96 -3.41 -51.37
N ILE A 163 39.08 -3.39 -52.10
CA ILE A 163 39.10 -3.11 -53.53
C ILE A 163 39.17 -4.41 -54.32
N THR A 164 38.23 -4.63 -55.24
CA THR A 164 38.21 -5.81 -56.11
C THR A 164 39.15 -5.64 -57.29
N ASP A 165 40.03 -6.64 -57.50
CA ASP A 165 41.03 -6.62 -58.57
C ASP A 165 40.44 -7.22 -59.86
N ARG A 166 40.76 -6.61 -61.01
CA ARG A 166 40.40 -7.15 -62.33
C ARG A 166 41.28 -8.37 -62.59
N ASN A 167 40.72 -9.57 -62.64
CA ASN A 167 40.96 -10.56 -63.71
C ASN A 167 40.21 -11.90 -63.50
N ALA A 168 39.83 -12.46 -64.65
CA ALA A 168 39.49 -13.85 -64.99
C ALA A 168 38.03 -14.31 -64.90
N ASP A 169 37.45 -14.34 -66.11
CA ASP A 169 36.34 -15.15 -66.61
C ASP A 169 36.23 -16.57 -66.02
N ASN A 170 35.00 -17.02 -65.73
CA ASN A 170 34.28 -17.94 -66.62
C ASN A 170 32.89 -18.29 -66.07
N ASP A 171 31.91 -18.26 -66.98
CA ASP A 171 30.59 -18.88 -66.86
C ASP A 171 30.71 -20.36 -66.48
N ASN A 172 30.18 -20.72 -65.30
CA ASN A 172 29.44 -21.98 -65.04
C ASN A 172 29.09 -22.19 -63.56
N ASP A 173 28.62 -21.16 -62.83
CA ASP A 173 28.24 -21.43 -61.43
C ASP A 173 27.15 -20.57 -60.76
N VAL A 174 26.04 -20.35 -61.45
CA VAL A 174 24.81 -19.86 -60.77
C VAL A 174 24.03 -21.04 -60.14
N LEU A 175 24.24 -22.26 -60.62
CA LEU A 175 23.60 -23.46 -60.08
C LEU A 175 24.34 -24.04 -58.84
N SER A 176 25.68 -24.10 -58.79
CA SER A 176 26.36 -24.62 -57.57
C SER A 176 26.49 -23.61 -56.43
N ARG A 177 26.29 -22.30 -56.70
CA ARG A 177 26.09 -21.30 -55.63
C ARG A 177 24.73 -21.44 -54.92
N CYS A 178 23.66 -21.79 -55.64
CA CYS A 178 22.39 -22.20 -55.03
C CYS A 178 22.53 -23.52 -54.25
N ASP A 179 23.38 -24.44 -54.73
CA ASP A 179 23.69 -25.71 -54.03
C ASP A 179 24.48 -25.52 -52.71
N ARG A 180 25.09 -24.34 -52.48
CA ARG A 180 25.77 -24.01 -51.21
C ARG A 180 24.84 -23.47 -50.11
N HIS A 181 23.70 -22.88 -50.49
CA HIS A 181 22.75 -22.23 -49.57
C HIS A 181 21.33 -22.81 -49.75
N ILE A 182 21.25 -24.14 -49.88
CA ILE A 182 20.01 -24.87 -50.22
C ILE A 182 18.91 -24.55 -49.21
N GLU A 183 19.22 -24.48 -47.92
CA GLU A 183 18.25 -24.23 -46.86
C GLU A 183 17.52 -22.89 -47.08
N ILE A 184 18.24 -21.81 -47.38
CA ILE A 184 17.65 -20.48 -47.63
C ILE A 184 16.87 -20.46 -48.94
N CYS A 185 17.40 -21.10 -49.99
CA CYS A 185 16.72 -21.17 -51.28
C CYS A 185 15.37 -21.88 -51.15
N GLU A 186 15.36 -23.03 -50.45
CA GLU A 186 14.15 -23.81 -50.18
C GLU A 186 13.19 -23.01 -49.30
N LEU A 187 13.68 -22.36 -48.24
CA LEU A 187 12.87 -21.50 -47.36
C LEU A 187 12.15 -20.39 -48.14
N LEU A 188 12.90 -19.62 -48.94
CA LEU A 188 12.36 -18.49 -49.71
C LEU A 188 11.36 -18.94 -50.78
N ALA A 189 11.62 -20.05 -51.46
CA ALA A 189 10.76 -20.58 -52.51
C ALA A 189 9.50 -21.27 -51.96
N SER A 190 9.65 -22.08 -50.90
CA SER A 190 8.57 -22.93 -50.40
C SER A 190 7.67 -22.23 -49.39
N LYS A 191 8.24 -21.48 -48.45
CA LYS A 191 7.49 -20.86 -47.33
C LYS A 191 7.02 -19.45 -47.64
N TYR A 192 7.85 -18.67 -48.33
CA TYR A 192 7.51 -17.28 -48.72
C TYR A 192 7.07 -17.15 -50.18
N HIS A 193 7.04 -18.25 -50.94
CA HIS A 193 6.59 -18.30 -52.34
C HIS A 193 7.30 -17.29 -53.26
N ILE A 194 8.58 -17.02 -53.01
CA ILE A 194 9.36 -16.06 -53.78
C ILE A 194 9.79 -16.70 -55.12
N PRO A 195 9.69 -15.98 -56.26
CA PRO A 195 10.14 -16.49 -57.55
C PRO A 195 11.64 -16.83 -57.56
N ALA A 196 11.99 -17.99 -58.13
CA ALA A 196 13.38 -18.47 -58.21
C ALA A 196 14.35 -17.47 -58.88
N ALA A 197 13.87 -16.67 -59.84
CA ALA A 197 14.67 -15.61 -60.47
C ALA A 197 15.08 -14.51 -59.50
N ASN A 198 14.22 -14.16 -58.53
CA ASN A 198 14.53 -13.16 -57.50
C ASN A 198 15.52 -13.71 -56.48
N ILE A 199 15.36 -14.99 -56.11
CA ILE A 199 16.28 -15.70 -55.19
C ILE A 199 17.68 -15.78 -55.81
N ALA A 200 17.78 -16.27 -57.05
CA ALA A 200 19.05 -16.39 -57.77
C ALA A 200 19.75 -15.03 -57.95
N ALA A 201 18.98 -13.97 -58.21
CA ALA A 201 19.53 -12.63 -58.38
C ALA A 201 19.95 -11.94 -57.06
N ALA A 202 19.47 -12.40 -55.91
CA ALA A 202 19.93 -11.95 -54.61
C ALA A 202 21.19 -12.70 -54.20
N ILE A 203 21.22 -14.03 -54.40
CA ILE A 203 22.38 -14.89 -54.09
C ILE A 203 23.59 -14.54 -54.96
N SER A 204 23.38 -14.17 -56.22
CA SER A 204 24.48 -13.78 -57.11
C SER A 204 25.22 -12.51 -56.67
N GLN A 205 24.60 -11.70 -55.82
CA GLN A 205 25.18 -10.46 -55.27
C GLN A 205 25.90 -10.69 -53.94
N LEU A 206 25.87 -11.91 -53.39
CA LEU A 206 26.50 -12.22 -52.12
C LEU A 206 28.01 -12.49 -52.27
N PRO A 207 28.84 -12.02 -51.33
CA PRO A 207 30.23 -12.41 -51.19
C PRO A 207 30.42 -13.93 -51.04
N ASP A 208 31.53 -14.47 -51.57
CA ASP A 208 31.89 -15.87 -51.36
C ASP A 208 32.32 -16.13 -49.89
N GLY A 209 31.93 -17.29 -49.35
CA GLY A 209 32.39 -17.77 -48.03
C GLY A 209 31.49 -17.42 -46.84
N LEU A 210 30.33 -16.81 -47.08
CA LEU A 210 29.33 -16.54 -46.04
C LEU A 210 28.64 -17.82 -45.56
N THR A 211 28.24 -17.82 -44.29
CA THR A 211 27.32 -18.83 -43.72
C THR A 211 25.88 -18.55 -44.13
N ASP A 212 25.00 -19.55 -44.02
CA ASP A 212 23.57 -19.37 -44.28
C ASP A 212 22.95 -18.24 -43.43
N VAL A 213 23.34 -18.12 -42.16
CA VAL A 213 22.86 -17.05 -41.27
C VAL A 213 23.26 -15.65 -41.77
N GLU A 214 24.48 -15.49 -42.27
CA GLU A 214 24.97 -14.23 -42.82
C GLU A 214 24.31 -13.90 -44.18
N CYS A 215 24.12 -14.91 -45.03
CA CYS A 215 23.37 -14.80 -46.27
C CYS A 215 21.93 -14.34 -46.01
N ALA A 216 21.25 -14.92 -45.01
CA ALA A 216 19.93 -14.49 -44.58
C ALA A 216 19.92 -12.99 -44.24
N ARG A 217 20.82 -12.53 -43.36
CA ARG A 217 20.88 -11.10 -42.98
C ARG A 217 21.03 -10.17 -44.20
N GLN A 218 21.85 -10.55 -45.19
CA GLN A 218 22.05 -9.74 -46.39
C GLN A 218 20.85 -9.81 -47.37
N ILE A 219 20.31 -10.99 -47.61
CA ILE A 219 19.15 -11.20 -48.49
C ILE A 219 17.90 -10.48 -47.96
N GLY A 220 17.73 -10.40 -46.64
CA GLY A 220 16.59 -9.71 -46.01
C GLY A 220 16.48 -8.23 -46.39
N ARG A 221 17.59 -7.63 -46.83
CA ARG A 221 17.67 -6.23 -47.30
C ARG A 221 17.34 -6.06 -48.79
N ASP A 222 17.26 -7.14 -49.57
CA ASP A 222 16.92 -7.07 -50.99
C ASP A 222 15.44 -6.66 -51.17
N LYS A 223 15.21 -5.53 -51.86
CA LYS A 223 13.87 -4.96 -52.04
C LYS A 223 12.85 -5.93 -52.68
N ARG A 224 13.29 -6.80 -53.58
CA ARG A 224 12.44 -7.74 -54.33
C ARG A 224 12.00 -8.92 -53.47
N ILE A 225 12.81 -9.27 -52.48
CA ILE A 225 12.55 -10.38 -51.55
C ILE A 225 11.77 -9.85 -50.34
N LYS A 226 12.23 -8.73 -49.78
CA LYS A 226 11.58 -8.01 -48.67
C LYS A 226 10.08 -7.80 -48.92
N SER A 227 9.65 -7.44 -50.13
CA SER A 227 8.24 -7.17 -50.41
C SER A 227 7.34 -8.38 -50.14
N PHE A 228 7.73 -9.58 -50.60
CA PHE A 228 6.95 -10.81 -50.42
C PHE A 228 6.88 -11.23 -48.95
N ILE A 229 8.01 -11.12 -48.24
CA ILE A 229 8.07 -11.50 -46.83
C ILE A 229 7.33 -10.47 -45.98
N ALA A 230 7.48 -9.18 -46.27
CA ALA A 230 6.74 -8.15 -45.58
C ALA A 230 5.22 -8.32 -45.75
N GLU A 231 4.74 -8.71 -46.93
CA GLU A 231 3.32 -9.07 -47.12
C GLU A 231 2.90 -10.25 -46.25
N LYS A 232 3.73 -11.28 -46.17
CA LYS A 232 3.49 -12.45 -45.31
C LYS A 232 3.48 -12.08 -43.82
N VAL A 233 4.48 -11.32 -43.36
CA VAL A 233 4.60 -10.81 -41.99
C VAL A 233 3.41 -9.92 -41.63
N MET A 234 3.01 -8.99 -42.50
CA MET A 234 1.83 -8.15 -42.24
C MET A 234 0.55 -8.99 -42.16
N LYS A 235 0.39 -10.00 -43.04
CA LYS A 235 -0.76 -10.90 -43.01
C LYS A 235 -0.80 -11.70 -41.69
N ASP A 236 0.34 -12.18 -41.24
CA ASP A 236 0.43 -12.99 -40.02
C ASP A 236 0.21 -12.11 -38.76
N ILE A 237 0.79 -10.90 -38.71
CA ILE A 237 0.53 -9.92 -37.64
C ILE A 237 -0.92 -9.43 -37.65
N SER A 238 -1.59 -9.38 -38.81
CA SER A 238 -3.00 -8.93 -38.89
C SER A 238 -3.98 -9.80 -38.09
N ALA A 239 -3.59 -11.04 -37.74
CA ALA A 239 -4.35 -11.90 -36.84
C ALA A 239 -4.29 -11.46 -35.37
N TYR A 240 -3.36 -10.57 -35.01
CA TYR A 240 -3.08 -10.06 -33.66
C TYR A 240 -3.26 -8.54 -33.66
N PRO A 241 -4.51 -8.06 -33.55
CA PRO A 241 -4.80 -6.69 -33.91
C PRO A 241 -4.30 -5.64 -32.89
N ASP A 242 -3.97 -6.10 -31.68
CA ASP A 242 -3.35 -5.33 -30.60
C ASP A 242 -1.86 -5.63 -30.44
N GLY A 243 -1.27 -6.30 -31.44
CA GLY A 243 0.12 -6.69 -31.50
C GLY A 243 0.40 -8.06 -30.89
N ILE A 244 1.58 -8.59 -31.21
CA ILE A 244 2.12 -9.86 -30.71
C ILE A 244 3.53 -9.62 -30.19
N ALA A 245 3.96 -10.30 -29.14
CA ALA A 245 5.33 -10.16 -28.65
C ALA A 245 6.30 -10.51 -29.78
N ALA A 246 7.32 -9.66 -29.99
CA ALA A 246 8.22 -9.80 -31.13
C ALA A 246 8.95 -11.16 -31.10
N LYS A 247 9.36 -11.60 -29.89
CA LYS A 247 9.99 -12.91 -29.66
C LYS A 247 9.03 -14.05 -30.02
N ASP A 248 7.78 -14.01 -29.55
CA ASP A 248 6.77 -15.04 -29.85
C ASP A 248 6.45 -15.10 -31.33
N PHE A 249 6.32 -13.94 -31.99
CA PHE A 249 6.08 -13.88 -33.42
C PHE A 249 7.23 -14.51 -34.20
N VAL A 250 8.48 -14.13 -33.89
CA VAL A 250 9.65 -14.72 -34.56
C VAL A 250 9.69 -16.23 -34.28
N TYR A 251 9.49 -16.68 -33.04
CA TYR A 251 9.50 -18.09 -32.69
C TYR A 251 8.38 -18.91 -33.39
N GLN A 252 7.16 -18.39 -33.43
CA GLN A 252 6.02 -19.06 -34.08
C GLN A 252 6.14 -19.09 -35.60
N THR A 253 6.78 -18.07 -36.18
CA THR A 253 6.85 -17.90 -37.63
C THR A 253 8.07 -18.58 -38.23
N THR A 254 9.07 -18.97 -37.43
CA THR A 254 10.36 -19.48 -37.93
C THR A 254 10.73 -20.85 -37.36
N GLY A 255 11.40 -21.69 -38.16
CA GLY A 255 11.76 -23.06 -37.80
C GLY A 255 13.26 -23.34 -37.69
N SER A 256 14.12 -22.46 -38.21
CA SER A 256 15.59 -22.55 -38.11
C SER A 256 16.19 -21.20 -37.71
N ASP A 257 17.41 -21.21 -37.16
CA ASP A 257 18.10 -19.97 -36.75
C ASP A 257 18.42 -19.06 -37.94
N THR A 258 18.63 -19.65 -39.11
CA THR A 258 18.75 -18.96 -40.40
C THR A 258 17.48 -18.17 -40.72
N GLU A 259 16.31 -18.81 -40.57
CA GLU A 259 15.02 -18.16 -40.80
C GLU A 259 14.72 -17.06 -39.76
N LYS A 260 15.06 -17.28 -38.49
CA LYS A 260 14.92 -16.26 -37.44
C LYS A 260 15.62 -14.96 -37.80
N LYS A 261 16.92 -15.04 -38.09
CA LYS A 261 17.75 -13.87 -38.42
C LYS A 261 17.28 -13.15 -39.67
N PHE A 262 16.72 -13.90 -40.61
CA PHE A 262 16.11 -13.38 -41.82
C PHE A 262 14.83 -12.57 -41.56
N VAL A 263 13.90 -13.13 -40.77
CA VAL A 263 12.64 -12.47 -40.43
C VAL A 263 12.87 -11.25 -39.53
N GLU A 264 13.82 -11.34 -38.59
CA GLU A 264 14.25 -10.21 -37.74
C GLU A 264 14.67 -9.00 -38.60
N GLU A 265 15.50 -9.21 -39.63
CA GLU A 265 15.96 -8.13 -40.52
C GLU A 265 14.79 -7.48 -41.28
N VAL A 266 13.83 -8.27 -41.76
CA VAL A 266 12.65 -7.74 -42.47
C VAL A 266 11.74 -6.94 -41.53
N ILE A 267 11.54 -7.40 -40.28
CA ILE A 267 10.76 -6.67 -39.26
C ILE A 267 11.41 -5.31 -38.96
N LEU A 268 12.73 -5.27 -38.75
CA LEU A 268 13.47 -4.02 -38.51
C LEU A 268 13.28 -3.02 -39.65
N LEU A 269 13.37 -3.49 -40.89
CA LEU A 269 13.15 -2.66 -42.06
C LEU A 269 11.69 -2.17 -42.20
N MET A 270 10.71 -2.93 -41.73
CA MET A 270 9.29 -2.52 -41.73
C MET A 270 8.97 -1.51 -40.63
N LEU A 271 9.63 -1.61 -39.46
CA LEU A 271 9.57 -0.59 -38.40
C LEU A 271 10.13 0.74 -38.91
N ASN A 272 11.29 0.72 -39.58
CA ASN A 272 11.88 1.93 -40.18
C ASN A 272 10.99 2.58 -41.26
N GLU A 273 10.21 1.78 -41.99
CA GLU A 273 9.25 2.27 -43.00
C GLU A 273 7.90 2.73 -42.40
N ARG A 274 7.72 2.69 -41.07
CA ARG A 274 6.44 2.94 -40.39
C ARG A 274 5.30 2.06 -40.90
N ARG A 275 5.61 0.81 -41.22
CA ARG A 275 4.61 -0.22 -41.57
C ARG A 275 4.24 -1.07 -40.36
N LEU A 276 5.13 -1.14 -39.38
CA LEU A 276 4.91 -1.74 -38.06
C LEU A 276 5.21 -0.69 -36.99
N ASP A 277 4.57 -0.85 -35.84
CA ASP A 277 4.90 -0.16 -34.59
C ASP A 277 5.49 -1.17 -33.60
N TYR A 278 6.44 -0.73 -32.77
CA TYR A 278 7.03 -1.52 -31.68
C TYR A 278 6.83 -0.80 -30.35
N GLU A 279 6.00 -1.37 -29.48
CA GLU A 279 5.68 -0.83 -28.15
C GLU A 279 5.59 -2.01 -27.15
N GLU A 280 6.16 -1.86 -25.95
CA GLU A 280 6.10 -2.86 -24.86
C GLU A 280 6.50 -4.30 -25.28
N SER A 281 7.56 -4.44 -26.06
CA SER A 281 8.02 -5.72 -26.62
C SER A 281 7.09 -6.39 -27.64
N LYS A 282 6.01 -5.72 -28.05
CA LYS A 282 5.07 -6.20 -29.08
C LYS A 282 5.28 -5.48 -30.40
N ILE A 283 5.15 -6.19 -31.50
CA ILE A 283 5.03 -5.64 -32.85
C ILE A 283 3.56 -5.61 -33.25
N SER A 284 3.11 -4.51 -33.83
CA SER A 284 1.75 -4.36 -34.36
C SER A 284 1.79 -3.68 -35.73
N LEU A 285 0.70 -3.80 -36.50
CA LEU A 285 0.56 -3.06 -37.76
C LEU A 285 0.43 -1.57 -37.44
N HIS A 286 1.14 -0.74 -38.20
CA HIS A 286 0.98 0.71 -38.10
C HIS A 286 -0.38 1.13 -38.67
N TYR A 287 -1.22 1.77 -37.85
CA TYR A 287 -2.53 2.28 -38.24
C TYR A 287 -2.56 3.81 -38.21
N PRO A 288 -3.23 4.46 -39.17
CA PRO A 288 -3.39 5.91 -39.13
C PRO A 288 -4.21 6.33 -37.90
N THR A 289 -3.90 7.50 -37.36
CA THR A 289 -4.69 8.13 -36.30
C THR A 289 -6.02 8.67 -36.84
N VAL A 290 -6.96 8.97 -35.95
CA VAL A 290 -8.22 9.65 -36.30
C VAL A 290 -7.95 10.98 -37.01
N SER A 291 -6.95 11.73 -36.56
CA SER A 291 -6.56 13.01 -37.15
C SER A 291 -6.05 12.87 -38.59
N GLU A 292 -5.15 11.91 -38.84
CA GLU A 292 -4.62 11.63 -40.18
C GLU A 292 -5.70 11.14 -41.13
N TRP A 293 -6.59 10.26 -40.64
CA TRP A 293 -7.70 9.75 -41.43
C TRP A 293 -8.66 10.87 -41.85
N ILE A 294 -9.07 11.75 -40.92
CA ILE A 294 -9.94 12.88 -41.22
C ILE A 294 -9.25 13.83 -42.21
N SER A 295 -7.96 14.13 -42.00
CA SER A 295 -7.19 15.02 -42.86
C SER A 295 -7.09 14.52 -44.32
N GLY A 296 -7.09 13.20 -44.52
CA GLY A 296 -7.11 12.56 -45.84
C GLY A 296 -8.45 12.66 -46.61
N ILE A 297 -9.51 13.19 -46.00
CA ILE A 297 -10.83 13.30 -46.65
C ILE A 297 -10.84 14.44 -47.67
N LYS A 298 -11.07 14.09 -48.95
CA LYS A 298 -11.04 15.05 -50.07
C LYS A 298 -12.13 16.12 -50.00
N ASP A 299 -13.35 15.76 -49.60
CA ASP A 299 -14.47 16.72 -49.49
C ASP A 299 -14.30 17.59 -48.23
N GLU A 300 -14.09 18.89 -48.42
CA GLU A 300 -13.82 19.84 -47.32
C GLU A 300 -14.98 19.97 -46.34
N ARG A 301 -16.23 19.90 -46.82
CA ARG A 301 -17.42 20.00 -45.96
C ARG A 301 -17.54 18.74 -45.10
N ASP A 302 -17.38 17.56 -45.70
CA ASP A 302 -17.41 16.29 -44.98
C ASP A 302 -16.25 16.21 -43.95
N ARG A 303 -15.07 16.73 -44.31
CA ARG A 303 -13.90 16.86 -43.42
C ARG A 303 -14.19 17.78 -42.23
N PHE A 304 -14.77 18.95 -42.47
CA PHE A 304 -15.17 19.89 -41.41
C PHE A 304 -16.19 19.25 -40.46
N ILE A 305 -17.18 18.54 -41.00
CA ILE A 305 -18.18 17.81 -40.21
C ILE A 305 -17.50 16.79 -39.29
N LEU A 306 -16.65 15.93 -39.84
CA LEU A 306 -16.00 14.88 -39.04
C LEU A 306 -15.00 15.43 -38.05
N SER A 307 -14.22 16.46 -38.43
CA SER A 307 -13.31 17.16 -37.52
C SER A 307 -14.08 17.79 -36.37
N GLY A 308 -15.14 18.55 -36.64
CA GLY A 308 -15.96 19.17 -35.59
C GLY A 308 -16.56 18.13 -34.63
N ARG A 309 -17.06 17.01 -35.16
CA ARG A 309 -17.62 15.91 -34.36
C ARG A 309 -16.56 15.19 -33.53
N ALA A 310 -15.37 14.95 -34.09
CA ALA A 310 -14.24 14.36 -33.38
C ALA A 310 -13.70 15.27 -32.27
N HIS A 311 -13.82 16.61 -32.40
CA HIS A 311 -13.52 17.57 -31.33
C HIS A 311 -14.70 17.80 -30.37
N GLY A 312 -15.74 16.96 -30.39
CA GLY A 312 -16.82 16.98 -29.42
C GLY A 312 -18.00 17.92 -29.73
N LYS A 313 -18.02 18.63 -30.87
CA LYS A 313 -19.20 19.43 -31.27
C LYS A 313 -20.42 18.53 -31.44
N THR A 314 -21.60 19.02 -31.07
CA THR A 314 -22.85 18.25 -31.25
C THR A 314 -23.31 18.27 -32.71
N LEU A 315 -24.20 17.35 -33.09
CA LEU A 315 -24.86 17.38 -34.41
C LEU A 315 -25.58 18.72 -34.66
N GLU A 316 -26.12 19.34 -33.61
CA GLU A 316 -26.78 20.65 -33.68
C GLU A 316 -25.77 21.75 -34.05
N ASN A 317 -24.67 21.85 -33.30
CA ASN A 317 -23.68 22.91 -33.53
C ASN A 317 -23.07 22.83 -34.93
N VAL A 318 -22.75 21.62 -35.40
CA VAL A 318 -22.22 21.43 -36.76
C VAL A 318 -23.29 21.75 -37.83
N SER A 319 -24.56 21.49 -37.54
CA SER A 319 -25.67 21.78 -38.46
C SER A 319 -25.93 23.27 -38.60
N GLU A 320 -25.85 24.03 -37.50
CA GLU A 320 -26.00 25.49 -37.45
C GLU A 320 -24.84 26.18 -38.18
N GLU A 321 -23.60 25.78 -37.92
CA GLU A 321 -22.40 26.37 -38.55
C GLU A 321 -22.39 26.21 -40.08
N LEU A 322 -22.96 25.11 -40.59
CA LEU A 322 -22.97 24.79 -42.02
C LEU A 322 -24.30 25.10 -42.73
N GLY A 323 -25.33 25.52 -41.99
CA GLY A 323 -26.67 25.76 -42.53
C GLY A 323 -27.34 24.51 -43.13
N ILE A 324 -27.05 23.32 -42.59
CA ILE A 324 -27.63 22.04 -43.03
C ILE A 324 -28.47 21.42 -41.93
N THR A 325 -29.23 20.36 -42.21
CA THR A 325 -30.00 19.66 -41.17
C THR A 325 -29.09 18.75 -40.33
N ARG A 326 -29.43 18.58 -39.04
CA ARG A 326 -28.76 17.60 -38.15
C ARG A 326 -28.72 16.19 -38.74
N GLU A 327 -29.79 15.80 -39.43
CA GLU A 327 -29.87 14.51 -40.09
C GLU A 327 -28.86 14.39 -41.24
N ARG A 328 -28.57 15.48 -41.95
CA ARG A 328 -27.53 15.51 -42.97
C ARG A 328 -26.13 15.33 -42.38
N VAL A 329 -25.84 15.99 -41.25
CA VAL A 329 -24.59 15.80 -40.50
C VAL A 329 -24.42 14.32 -40.09
N ARG A 330 -25.47 13.74 -39.51
CA ARG A 330 -25.50 12.33 -39.08
C ARG A 330 -25.29 11.34 -40.23
N GLN A 331 -25.89 11.60 -41.39
CA GLN A 331 -25.72 10.77 -42.59
C GLN A 331 -24.28 10.79 -43.09
N ILE A 332 -23.62 11.95 -43.07
CA ILE A 332 -22.21 12.10 -43.46
C ILE A 332 -21.31 11.38 -42.45
N GLU A 333 -21.51 11.61 -41.16
CA GLU A 333 -20.81 10.89 -40.08
C GLU A 333 -20.93 9.36 -40.25
N SER A 334 -22.16 8.86 -40.45
CA SER A 334 -22.43 7.43 -40.65
C SER A 334 -21.81 6.87 -41.93
N LYS A 335 -21.71 7.67 -43.00
CA LYS A 335 -21.08 7.27 -44.27
C LYS A 335 -19.59 6.98 -44.06
N TYR A 336 -18.87 7.87 -43.38
CA TYR A 336 -17.43 7.71 -43.20
C TYR A 336 -17.09 6.70 -42.11
N LEU A 337 -17.84 6.66 -41.01
CA LEU A 337 -17.64 5.66 -39.95
C LEU A 337 -17.82 4.22 -40.45
N ARG A 338 -18.73 3.97 -41.40
CA ARG A 338 -18.93 2.63 -41.98
C ARG A 338 -17.78 2.16 -42.87
N ASN A 339 -17.06 3.09 -43.49
CA ASN A 339 -16.03 2.81 -44.48
C ASN A 339 -14.63 3.21 -44.01
N LYS A 340 -14.45 3.47 -42.71
CA LYS A 340 -13.16 3.88 -42.15
C LYS A 340 -12.16 2.71 -42.16
N PRO A 341 -10.86 2.98 -42.35
CA PRO A 341 -9.83 1.99 -42.04
C PRO A 341 -9.80 1.73 -40.53
N ARG A 342 -9.06 0.69 -40.12
CA ARG A 342 -8.70 0.53 -38.71
C ARG A 342 -7.78 1.68 -38.31
N LEU A 343 -8.08 2.31 -37.18
CA LEU A 343 -7.37 3.47 -36.65
C LEU A 343 -6.61 3.09 -35.38
N LYS A 344 -5.56 3.83 -35.03
CA LYS A 344 -4.77 3.58 -33.81
C LYS A 344 -5.65 3.59 -32.55
N GLU A 345 -6.62 4.50 -32.50
CA GLU A 345 -7.57 4.70 -31.40
C GLU A 345 -8.59 3.55 -31.25
N ASP A 346 -8.76 2.70 -32.27
CA ASP A 346 -9.65 1.53 -32.16
C ASP A 346 -9.18 0.52 -31.10
N LYS A 347 -7.92 0.61 -30.63
CA LYS A 347 -7.39 -0.22 -29.52
C LYS A 347 -8.21 -0.08 -28.22
N TYR A 348 -8.83 1.07 -27.97
CA TYR A 348 -9.68 1.30 -26.79
C TYR A 348 -11.14 0.92 -26.99
N ARG A 349 -11.52 0.48 -28.20
CA ARG A 349 -12.92 0.23 -28.56
C ARG A 349 -13.57 -0.85 -27.70
N TYR A 350 -12.85 -1.94 -27.43
CA TYR A 350 -13.37 -3.03 -26.60
C TYR A 350 -13.63 -2.52 -25.17
N LEU A 351 -12.64 -1.87 -24.57
CA LEU A 351 -12.74 -1.25 -23.24
C LEU A 351 -13.95 -0.32 -23.13
N PHE A 352 -14.13 0.58 -24.11
CA PHE A 352 -15.20 1.57 -24.09
C PHE A 352 -16.62 0.97 -24.20
N ASN A 353 -16.77 -0.13 -24.94
CA ASN A 353 -18.07 -0.75 -25.20
C ASN A 353 -18.54 -1.66 -24.07
N GLU A 354 -17.62 -2.29 -23.34
CA GLU A 354 -17.96 -3.23 -22.27
C GLU A 354 -17.97 -2.57 -20.88
N TYR A 355 -17.03 -1.65 -20.63
CA TYR A 355 -16.79 -1.04 -19.32
C TYR A 355 -17.24 0.43 -19.22
N TYR A 356 -17.70 0.80 -18.04
CA TYR A 356 -18.06 2.18 -17.72
C TYR A 356 -16.79 2.98 -17.39
N LEU A 357 -16.34 3.83 -18.32
CA LEU A 357 -15.18 4.72 -18.11
C LEU A 357 -15.51 6.17 -18.49
N SER A 358 -15.44 7.10 -17.52
CA SER A 358 -15.85 8.49 -17.77
C SER A 358 -14.81 9.21 -18.63
N ARG A 359 -15.14 10.39 -19.15
CA ARG A 359 -14.17 11.17 -19.94
C ARG A 359 -12.93 11.47 -19.11
N ASP A 360 -13.11 11.95 -17.89
CA ASP A 360 -12.01 12.33 -17.00
C ASP A 360 -11.22 11.10 -16.54
N ASP A 361 -11.91 9.99 -16.25
CA ASP A 361 -11.25 8.73 -15.88
C ASP A 361 -10.43 8.14 -17.03
N PHE A 362 -10.90 8.28 -18.27
CA PHE A 362 -10.17 7.83 -19.46
C PHE A 362 -8.84 8.59 -19.61
N TYR A 363 -8.86 9.92 -19.54
CA TYR A 363 -7.64 10.71 -19.65
C TYR A 363 -6.72 10.58 -18.44
N TYR A 364 -7.28 10.28 -17.26
CA TYR A 364 -6.48 9.93 -16.10
C TYR A 364 -5.74 8.59 -16.31
N ALA A 365 -6.42 7.60 -16.87
CA ALA A 365 -5.81 6.31 -17.20
C ALA A 365 -4.80 6.40 -18.37
N PHE A 366 -5.07 7.28 -19.34
CA PHE A 366 -4.31 7.44 -20.59
C PHE A 366 -3.99 8.93 -20.87
N PRO A 367 -3.01 9.52 -20.15
CA PRO A 367 -2.73 10.96 -20.24
C PRO A 367 -2.13 11.41 -21.57
N ASP A 368 -1.48 10.50 -22.30
CA ASP A 368 -0.85 10.77 -23.59
C ASP A 368 -1.86 10.77 -24.75
N GLU A 369 -3.12 10.39 -24.49
CA GLU A 369 -4.17 10.35 -25.51
C GLU A 369 -4.81 11.73 -25.70
N SER A 370 -5.06 12.08 -26.97
CA SER A 370 -5.64 13.37 -27.31
C SER A 370 -7.14 13.45 -26.98
N ASP A 371 -7.64 14.67 -26.83
CA ASP A 371 -9.06 14.95 -26.59
C ASP A 371 -10.02 14.38 -27.67
N LEU A 372 -9.46 14.09 -28.85
CA LEU A 372 -10.12 13.47 -29.99
C LEU A 372 -10.45 12.00 -29.75
N THR A 373 -9.60 11.26 -29.02
CA THR A 373 -9.69 9.81 -28.87
C THR A 373 -11.02 9.40 -28.23
N PHE A 374 -11.37 9.96 -27.07
CA PHE A 374 -12.63 9.66 -26.37
C PHE A 374 -13.86 10.09 -27.18
N SER A 375 -13.76 11.25 -27.82
CA SER A 375 -14.84 11.83 -28.64
C SER A 375 -15.12 10.98 -29.88
N PHE A 376 -14.06 10.47 -30.51
CA PHE A 376 -14.14 9.52 -31.61
C PHE A 376 -14.79 8.19 -31.18
N LEU A 377 -14.38 7.60 -30.04
CA LEU A 377 -14.98 6.36 -29.54
C LEU A 377 -16.50 6.52 -29.32
N LYS A 378 -16.90 7.66 -28.75
CA LYS A 378 -18.31 8.03 -28.57
C LYS A 378 -19.06 8.26 -29.89
N MET A 379 -18.39 8.80 -30.90
CA MET A 379 -18.94 9.04 -32.24
C MET A 379 -19.17 7.72 -33.00
N GLY A 380 -18.19 6.80 -32.93
CA GLY A 380 -18.22 5.51 -33.62
C GLY A 380 -19.14 4.47 -32.99
N HIS A 381 -19.35 4.53 -31.67
CA HIS A 381 -20.01 3.48 -30.90
C HIS A 381 -21.05 4.05 -29.93
N GLY A 382 -22.32 3.96 -30.34
CA GLY A 382 -23.45 4.62 -29.69
C GLY A 382 -23.91 4.05 -28.33
N LYS A 383 -23.19 3.09 -27.74
CA LYS A 383 -23.49 2.58 -26.39
C LYS A 383 -22.19 2.40 -25.62
N ARG A 384 -22.10 3.12 -24.50
CA ARG A 384 -21.05 2.96 -23.50
C ARG A 384 -21.31 1.69 -22.71
N GLY A 385 -20.24 1.02 -22.30
CA GLY A 385 -20.29 -0.11 -21.41
C GLY A 385 -20.91 0.20 -20.05
N THR A 386 -21.32 -0.86 -19.35
CA THR A 386 -21.95 -0.77 -18.02
C THR A 386 -21.21 -1.58 -16.96
N GLN A 387 -20.22 -2.39 -17.34
CA GLN A 387 -19.42 -3.18 -16.39
C GLN A 387 -18.43 -2.28 -15.63
N SER A 388 -17.98 -2.72 -14.45
CA SER A 388 -17.05 -1.94 -13.62
C SER A 388 -15.61 -2.11 -14.10
N ILE A 389 -14.77 -1.09 -13.88
CA ILE A 389 -13.38 -1.07 -14.37
C ILE A 389 -12.53 -2.12 -13.66
N GLU A 390 -12.88 -2.46 -12.41
CA GLU A 390 -12.26 -3.53 -11.64
C GLU A 390 -12.32 -4.88 -12.39
N ASP A 391 -13.45 -5.19 -13.03
CA ASP A 391 -13.64 -6.42 -13.80
C ASP A 391 -12.71 -6.47 -15.04
N ALA A 392 -12.33 -5.32 -15.60
CA ALA A 392 -11.43 -5.22 -16.75
C ALA A 392 -10.00 -5.72 -16.46
N MET A 393 -9.59 -5.75 -15.19
CA MET A 393 -8.27 -6.26 -14.79
C MET A 393 -8.14 -7.77 -15.03
N SER A 394 -9.26 -8.49 -14.92
CA SER A 394 -9.35 -9.94 -15.08
C SER A 394 -9.77 -10.38 -16.48
N ASP A 395 -10.11 -9.44 -17.37
CA ASP A 395 -10.55 -9.77 -18.73
C ASP A 395 -9.34 -10.00 -19.66
N ALA A 396 -9.26 -11.21 -20.22
CA ALA A 396 -8.22 -11.61 -21.17
C ALA A 396 -8.28 -10.85 -22.51
N LYS A 397 -9.41 -10.23 -22.85
CA LYS A 397 -9.57 -9.38 -24.05
C LYS A 397 -9.08 -7.95 -23.85
N VAL A 398 -8.82 -7.53 -22.61
CA VAL A 398 -8.21 -6.24 -22.31
C VAL A 398 -6.70 -6.41 -22.31
N SER A 399 -6.00 -5.64 -23.15
CA SER A 399 -4.54 -5.74 -23.24
C SER A 399 -3.83 -5.25 -21.98
N ASP A 400 -2.64 -5.77 -21.70
CA ASP A 400 -1.84 -5.40 -20.52
C ASP A 400 -1.54 -3.89 -20.46
N HIS A 401 -1.32 -3.27 -21.62
CA HIS A 401 -1.14 -1.82 -21.72
C HIS A 401 -2.36 -1.05 -21.20
N ILE A 402 -3.57 -1.49 -21.60
CA ILE A 402 -4.82 -0.90 -21.12
C ILE A 402 -4.98 -1.17 -19.62
N LYS A 403 -4.71 -2.41 -19.16
CA LYS A 403 -4.75 -2.76 -17.73
C LYS A 403 -3.81 -1.91 -16.89
N ARG A 404 -2.60 -1.61 -17.36
CA ARG A 404 -1.65 -0.69 -16.71
C ARG A 404 -2.22 0.73 -16.58
N GLY A 405 -2.87 1.24 -17.63
CA GLY A 405 -3.57 2.53 -17.58
C GLY A 405 -4.72 2.53 -16.58
N LEU A 406 -5.54 1.48 -16.58
CA LEU A 406 -6.65 1.31 -15.62
C LEU A 406 -6.15 1.12 -14.19
N GLN A 407 -5.00 0.49 -13.99
CA GLN A 407 -4.39 0.35 -12.68
C GLN A 407 -4.07 1.71 -12.06
N ARG A 408 -3.56 2.69 -12.84
CA ARG A 408 -3.40 4.08 -12.37
C ARG A 408 -4.71 4.65 -11.84
N LEU A 409 -5.81 4.43 -12.56
CA LEU A 409 -7.14 4.88 -12.17
C LEU A 409 -7.67 4.14 -10.93
N LEU A 410 -7.47 2.82 -10.82
CA LEU A 410 -7.89 2.04 -9.65
C LEU A 410 -7.08 2.42 -8.39
N CYS A 411 -5.79 2.69 -8.55
CA CYS A 411 -4.92 3.17 -7.47
C CYS A 411 -5.30 4.58 -6.98
N ARG A 412 -5.98 5.40 -7.78
CA ARG A 412 -6.54 6.70 -7.33
C ARG A 412 -7.48 6.54 -6.11
N ASN A 413 -8.11 5.38 -5.98
CA ASN A 413 -9.05 5.08 -4.89
C ASN A 413 -8.39 4.39 -3.68
N TYR A 414 -7.06 4.29 -3.64
CA TYR A 414 -6.32 3.68 -2.53
C TYR A 414 -5.09 4.52 -2.14
N LEU A 415 -4.87 4.68 -0.84
CA LEU A 415 -3.62 5.15 -0.28
C LEU A 415 -2.67 3.95 -0.13
N ILE A 416 -1.49 4.02 -0.77
CA ILE A 416 -0.48 2.96 -0.71
C ILE A 416 0.63 3.37 0.24
N ASP A 417 0.80 2.67 1.36
CA ASP A 417 1.86 2.89 2.36
C ASP A 417 2.67 1.61 2.56
N GLY A 418 3.84 1.55 1.90
CA GLY A 418 4.64 0.32 1.79
C GLY A 418 3.88 -0.78 1.06
N ASN A 419 3.64 -1.90 1.75
CA ASN A 419 2.86 -3.04 1.24
C ASN A 419 1.34 -2.92 1.50
N ASN A 420 0.90 -1.84 2.14
CA ASN A 420 -0.49 -1.67 2.55
C ASN A 420 -1.27 -0.86 1.51
N ALA A 421 -2.41 -1.37 1.07
CA ALA A 421 -3.36 -0.65 0.22
C ALA A 421 -4.63 -0.33 1.02
N ILE A 422 -4.78 0.93 1.42
CA ILE A 422 -5.92 1.40 2.23
C ILE A 422 -6.91 2.10 1.30
N PRO A 423 -8.20 1.74 1.28
CA PRO A 423 -9.18 2.49 0.50
C PRO A 423 -9.10 3.98 0.83
N ALA A 424 -9.13 4.85 -0.19
CA ALA A 424 -9.07 6.31 -0.07
C ALA A 424 -10.39 6.87 0.51
N LYS A 425 -10.75 6.39 1.71
CA LYS A 425 -11.92 6.74 2.49
C LYS A 425 -11.41 7.20 3.85
N ARG A 426 -11.81 8.40 4.26
CA ARG A 426 -11.37 9.02 5.51
C ARG A 426 -11.43 8.10 6.74
N PRO A 427 -12.50 7.30 7.00
CA PRO A 427 -12.53 6.41 8.16
C PRO A 427 -11.45 5.31 8.12
N GLU A 428 -11.16 4.77 6.93
CA GLU A 428 -10.17 3.70 6.73
C GLU A 428 -8.76 4.23 6.96
N ILE A 429 -8.43 5.38 6.34
CA ILE A 429 -7.12 6.01 6.51
C ILE A 429 -6.91 6.46 7.95
N VAL A 430 -7.93 7.04 8.61
CA VAL A 430 -7.80 7.44 10.03
C VAL A 430 -7.58 6.23 10.92
N LYS A 431 -8.33 5.13 10.75
CA LYS A 431 -8.13 3.89 11.52
C LYS A 431 -6.71 3.35 11.34
N TYR A 432 -6.24 3.27 10.10
CA TYR A 432 -4.89 2.84 9.76
C TYR A 432 -3.83 3.74 10.41
N PHE A 433 -3.97 5.06 10.26
CA PHE A 433 -3.01 6.03 10.78
C PHE A 433 -2.93 6.02 12.31
N VAL A 434 -4.07 5.95 13.01
CA VAL A 434 -4.11 5.85 14.48
C VAL A 434 -3.37 4.60 14.95
N ARG A 435 -3.60 3.46 14.30
CA ARG A 435 -2.90 2.20 14.61
C ARG A 435 -1.39 2.30 14.40
N LYS A 436 -0.95 2.94 13.31
CA LYS A 436 0.46 3.08 12.95
C LYS A 436 1.20 4.05 13.88
N GLU A 437 0.66 5.27 14.03
CA GLU A 437 1.39 6.41 14.59
C GLU A 437 0.95 6.84 16.00
N CYS A 438 -0.20 6.37 16.49
CA CYS A 438 -0.78 6.80 17.78
C CYS A 438 -0.74 5.70 18.85
N ARG A 439 0.28 4.83 18.86
CA ARG A 439 0.45 3.79 19.88
C ARG A 439 0.70 4.34 21.30
N GLN A 440 1.19 5.57 21.39
CA GLN A 440 1.41 6.31 22.62
C GLN A 440 0.40 7.46 22.74
N ASP A 441 0.28 8.04 23.95
CA ASP A 441 -0.57 9.18 24.22
C ASP A 441 -0.34 10.31 23.19
N THR A 442 -1.34 10.54 22.36
CA THR A 442 -1.32 11.50 21.26
C THR A 442 -2.41 12.53 21.47
N ASN A 443 -2.02 13.81 21.52
CA ASN A 443 -2.99 14.90 21.56
C ASN A 443 -3.68 15.03 20.20
N LEU A 444 -4.99 15.30 20.20
CA LEU A 444 -5.78 15.44 18.98
C LEU A 444 -5.22 16.46 17.99
N ASN A 445 -4.69 17.59 18.47
CA ASN A 445 -4.12 18.60 17.57
C ASN A 445 -2.83 18.12 16.91
N ASP A 446 -2.03 17.32 17.62
CA ASP A 446 -0.80 16.74 17.06
C ASP A 446 -1.12 15.58 16.12
N PHE A 447 -2.14 14.77 16.43
CA PHE A 447 -2.71 13.80 15.49
C PHE A 447 -3.10 14.46 14.17
N VAL A 448 -3.87 15.55 14.18
CA VAL A 448 -4.28 16.23 12.92
C VAL A 448 -3.07 16.70 12.13
N LYS A 449 -2.07 17.32 12.78
CA LYS A 449 -0.85 17.75 12.09
C LYS A 449 -0.09 16.59 11.44
N LYS A 450 0.07 15.48 12.16
CA LYS A 450 0.77 14.29 11.65
C LYS A 450 -0.04 13.61 10.55
N TYR A 451 -1.36 13.54 10.69
CA TYR A 451 -2.26 12.98 9.69
C TYR A 451 -2.27 13.82 8.39
N ASP A 452 -2.31 15.14 8.49
CA ASP A 452 -2.21 16.02 7.32
C ASP A 452 -0.85 15.88 6.63
N ALA A 453 0.24 15.70 7.39
CA ALA A 453 1.55 15.39 6.82
C ALA A 453 1.55 14.04 6.10
N PHE A 454 0.97 13.02 6.71
CA PHE A 454 0.82 11.70 6.11
C PHE A 454 0.03 11.74 4.81
N LEU A 455 -1.07 12.49 4.73
CA LEU A 455 -1.79 12.67 3.46
C LEU A 455 -0.95 13.36 2.39
N ARG A 456 -0.15 14.38 2.74
CA ARG A 456 0.76 15.03 1.79
C ARG A 456 1.82 14.07 1.26
N ASP A 457 2.45 13.32 2.15
CA ASP A 457 3.53 12.38 1.78
C ASP A 457 3.02 11.27 0.83
N HIS A 458 1.71 11.01 0.82
CA HIS A 458 1.06 10.02 -0.04
C HIS A 458 0.25 10.64 -1.21
N GLY A 459 0.40 11.94 -1.50
CA GLY A 459 -0.22 12.60 -2.65
C GLY A 459 -1.70 12.98 -2.50
N PHE A 460 -2.25 12.98 -1.28
CA PHE A 460 -3.64 13.32 -0.95
C PHE A 460 -3.79 14.73 -0.34
N GLU A 461 -2.83 15.63 -0.57
CA GLU A 461 -2.80 16.97 0.01
C GLU A 461 -4.01 17.85 -0.31
N ASN A 462 -4.60 17.64 -1.49
CA ASN A 462 -5.76 18.37 -2.01
C ASN A 462 -7.09 17.63 -1.82
N ALA A 463 -7.09 16.45 -1.19
CA ALA A 463 -8.29 15.65 -0.95
C ALA A 463 -9.05 16.14 0.30
N GLU A 464 -9.86 17.20 0.13
CA GLU A 464 -10.63 17.82 1.22
C GLU A 464 -11.56 16.83 1.95
N GLU A 465 -12.10 15.84 1.25
CA GLU A 465 -12.94 14.78 1.80
C GLU A 465 -12.20 13.85 2.79
N LEU A 466 -10.86 13.79 2.70
CA LEU A 466 -9.99 13.01 3.57
C LEU A 466 -9.48 13.79 4.77
N LYS A 467 -9.53 15.13 4.74
CA LYS A 467 -9.08 15.97 5.84
C LYS A 467 -9.95 15.81 7.09
N VAL A 468 -9.30 16.01 8.24
CA VAL A 468 -9.90 15.80 9.55
C VAL A 468 -10.08 17.13 10.27
N ASP A 469 -11.33 17.49 10.54
CA ASP A 469 -11.64 18.60 11.44
C ASP A 469 -11.54 18.14 12.91
N PRO A 470 -10.69 18.77 13.75
CA PRO A 470 -10.47 18.34 15.13
C PRO A 470 -11.68 18.52 16.05
N ARG A 471 -12.69 19.32 15.71
CA ARG A 471 -13.91 19.43 16.52
C ARG A 471 -14.85 18.27 16.24
N VAL A 472 -15.02 17.92 14.97
CA VAL A 472 -15.89 16.81 14.54
C VAL A 472 -15.28 15.47 14.93
N TYR A 473 -14.00 15.25 14.60
CA TYR A 473 -13.37 13.93 14.78
C TYR A 473 -13.01 13.59 16.22
N ALA A 474 -12.99 14.55 17.14
CA ALA A 474 -12.81 14.25 18.56
C ALA A 474 -13.84 13.22 19.04
N ASN A 475 -15.12 13.44 18.69
CA ASN A 475 -16.20 12.53 19.07
C ASN A 475 -16.12 11.21 18.30
N THR A 476 -15.71 11.25 17.02
CA THR A 476 -15.54 10.04 16.20
C THR A 476 -14.46 9.12 16.76
N ILE A 477 -13.30 9.65 17.11
CA ILE A 477 -12.20 8.87 17.71
C ILE A 477 -12.59 8.40 19.11
N ALA A 478 -13.18 9.27 19.94
CA ALA A 478 -13.62 8.89 21.28
C ALA A 478 -14.65 7.74 21.25
N ALA A 479 -15.57 7.73 20.28
CA ALA A 479 -16.55 6.66 20.12
C ALA A 479 -15.99 5.40 19.43
N SER A 480 -14.81 5.48 18.81
CA SER A 480 -14.24 4.37 18.06
C SER A 480 -13.77 3.24 18.98
N ARG A 481 -13.80 2.01 18.45
CA ARG A 481 -13.35 0.79 19.14
C ARG A 481 -11.86 0.49 18.94
N TYR A 482 -11.13 1.36 18.24
CA TYR A 482 -9.69 1.23 17.99
C TYR A 482 -8.84 2.27 18.75
N ALA A 483 -9.43 3.02 19.67
CA ALA A 483 -8.72 4.00 20.50
C ALA A 483 -9.29 4.03 21.91
N LEU A 484 -8.48 4.40 22.90
CA LEU A 484 -8.93 4.77 24.24
C LEU A 484 -8.73 6.27 24.46
N TRP A 485 -9.81 6.96 24.83
CA TRP A 485 -9.86 8.40 25.00
C TRP A 485 -9.56 8.83 26.43
N LYS A 486 -8.83 9.94 26.58
CA LYS A 486 -8.35 10.47 27.86
C LYS A 486 -8.70 11.95 28.02
N GLN A 487 -8.31 12.53 29.16
CA GLN A 487 -8.44 13.97 29.38
C GLN A 487 -7.60 14.79 28.39
N TRP A 488 -7.92 16.09 28.29
CA TRP A 488 -7.20 17.05 27.46
C TRP A 488 -7.19 16.75 25.96
N ARG A 489 -8.18 15.96 25.50
CA ARG A 489 -8.31 15.52 24.10
C ARG A 489 -7.10 14.69 23.65
N THR A 490 -6.65 13.81 24.53
CA THR A 490 -5.55 12.89 24.31
C THR A 490 -6.12 11.48 24.14
N PHE A 491 -5.50 10.66 23.31
CA PHE A 491 -5.89 9.27 23.12
C PHE A 491 -4.70 8.44 22.64
N ARG A 492 -4.81 7.13 22.70
CA ARG A 492 -3.89 6.21 22.04
C ARG A 492 -4.65 5.07 21.36
N TYR A 493 -3.99 4.42 20.41
CA TYR A 493 -4.49 3.21 19.76
C TYR A 493 -4.67 2.11 20.81
N TYR A 494 -5.82 1.47 20.76
CA TYR A 494 -6.16 0.32 21.57
C TYR A 494 -7.29 -0.43 20.88
N ASP A 495 -7.04 -1.68 20.52
CA ASP A 495 -8.03 -2.52 19.87
C ASP A 495 -8.98 -3.13 20.91
N VAL A 496 -10.14 -2.49 21.09
CA VAL A 496 -11.15 -2.97 22.03
C VAL A 496 -11.62 -4.36 21.60
N ASP A 497 -11.78 -4.62 20.30
CA ASP A 497 -12.34 -5.87 19.79
C ASP A 497 -11.35 -7.06 19.83
N ALA A 498 -10.07 -6.79 20.10
CA ALA A 498 -9.06 -7.83 20.29
C ALA A 498 -9.29 -8.71 21.53
N ASN A 499 -10.09 -8.29 22.51
CA ASN A 499 -10.25 -8.99 23.79
C ASN A 499 -11.70 -9.38 24.10
N ASP A 500 -11.86 -10.49 24.84
CA ASP A 500 -13.13 -10.83 25.51
C ASP A 500 -13.06 -10.24 26.92
N TYR A 501 -14.08 -9.47 27.32
CA TYR A 501 -14.10 -8.77 28.61
C TYR A 501 -15.03 -9.40 29.64
N ALA A 502 -15.55 -10.61 29.39
CA ALA A 502 -16.37 -11.31 30.38
C ALA A 502 -15.63 -11.46 31.73
N ASP A 503 -14.42 -12.03 31.70
CA ASP A 503 -13.56 -12.19 32.88
C ASP A 503 -13.18 -10.84 33.49
N PHE A 504 -12.87 -9.84 32.66
CA PHE A 504 -12.54 -8.49 33.12
C PHE A 504 -13.69 -7.86 33.92
N VAL A 505 -14.90 -7.86 33.37
CA VAL A 505 -16.09 -7.28 34.00
C VAL A 505 -16.50 -8.05 35.25
N GLN A 506 -16.37 -9.38 35.23
CA GLN A 506 -16.60 -10.20 36.41
C GLN A 506 -15.59 -9.90 37.53
N THR A 507 -14.31 -9.71 37.18
CA THR A 507 -13.23 -9.49 38.14
C THR A 507 -13.30 -8.12 38.82
N ILE A 508 -13.59 -7.05 38.07
CA ILE A 508 -13.76 -5.72 38.70
C ILE A 508 -14.99 -5.65 39.62
N ASN A 509 -15.96 -6.55 39.42
CA ASN A 509 -17.16 -6.72 40.22
C ASN A 509 -17.83 -5.40 40.63
N LEU A 510 -18.23 -4.57 39.65
CA LEU A 510 -18.95 -3.31 39.94
C LEU A 510 -20.20 -3.47 40.82
N PRO A 511 -20.95 -4.59 40.82
CA PRO A 511 -22.06 -4.79 41.76
C PRO A 511 -21.71 -4.61 43.24
N GLN A 512 -20.44 -4.74 43.67
CA GLN A 512 -20.03 -4.44 45.05
C GLN A 512 -20.21 -2.96 45.44
N PHE A 513 -20.35 -2.08 44.44
CA PHE A 513 -20.57 -0.66 44.59
C PHE A 513 -22.01 -0.25 44.23
N ASP A 514 -22.98 -1.19 44.30
CA ASP A 514 -24.38 -0.86 44.07
C ASP A 514 -24.84 0.31 44.96
N HIS A 515 -25.63 1.20 44.38
CA HIS A 515 -26.08 2.48 44.93
C HIS A 515 -24.98 3.51 45.25
N LYS A 516 -23.75 3.36 44.72
CA LYS A 516 -22.63 4.27 45.00
C LYS A 516 -22.14 5.04 43.77
N GLU A 517 -21.58 6.22 44.03
CA GLU A 517 -20.77 6.99 43.08
C GLU A 517 -19.28 6.76 43.39
N ILE A 518 -18.53 6.32 42.39
CA ILE A 518 -17.08 6.06 42.49
C ILE A 518 -16.32 6.70 41.33
N SER A 519 -15.02 6.89 41.50
CA SER A 519 -14.11 7.09 40.39
C SER A 519 -13.55 5.74 39.92
N THR A 520 -13.34 5.59 38.61
CA THR A 520 -12.56 4.45 38.06
C THR A 520 -11.15 4.35 38.61
N LEU A 521 -10.61 5.42 39.22
CA LEU A 521 -9.35 5.35 39.97
C LEU A 521 -9.40 4.32 41.11
N LYS A 522 -10.58 4.13 41.74
CA LYS A 522 -10.77 3.11 42.78
C LYS A 522 -10.53 1.71 42.20
N ILE A 523 -11.18 1.41 41.08
CA ILE A 523 -11.07 0.13 40.38
C ILE A 523 -9.63 -0.09 39.92
N LEU A 524 -8.99 0.93 39.35
CA LEU A 524 -7.60 0.85 38.88
C LEU A 524 -6.63 0.53 40.02
N ARG A 525 -6.77 1.20 41.17
CA ARG A 525 -5.91 0.97 42.34
C ARG A 525 -6.10 -0.42 42.93
N ASP A 526 -7.34 -0.90 42.96
CA ASP A 526 -7.69 -2.19 43.54
C ASP A 526 -7.33 -3.37 42.61
N ASN A 527 -7.19 -3.13 41.30
CA ASN A 527 -7.03 -4.18 40.28
C ASN A 527 -5.80 -3.95 39.38
N GLN A 528 -4.65 -3.53 39.95
CA GLN A 528 -3.47 -3.14 39.17
C GLN A 528 -2.94 -4.22 38.22
N GLU A 529 -3.01 -5.50 38.59
CA GLU A 529 -2.57 -6.59 37.70
C GLU A 529 -3.51 -6.75 36.52
N LEU A 530 -4.83 -6.74 36.76
CA LEU A 530 -5.83 -6.79 35.71
C LEU A 530 -5.66 -5.61 34.73
N MET A 531 -5.34 -4.42 35.26
CA MET A 531 -5.04 -3.26 34.40
C MET A 531 -3.80 -3.51 33.54
N ARG A 532 -2.73 -4.13 34.06
CA ARG A 532 -1.55 -4.47 33.26
C ARG A 532 -1.84 -5.54 32.20
N GLU A 533 -2.66 -6.55 32.55
CA GLU A 533 -3.07 -7.63 31.64
C GLU A 533 -3.83 -7.09 30.42
N TYR A 534 -4.73 -6.14 30.64
CA TYR A 534 -5.51 -5.49 29.59
C TYR A 534 -4.86 -4.20 29.07
N ASP A 535 -3.58 -3.95 29.42
CA ASP A 535 -2.83 -2.74 29.04
C ASP A 535 -3.62 -1.44 29.27
N ILE A 536 -4.13 -1.21 30.48
CA ILE A 536 -4.87 0.01 30.88
C ILE A 536 -3.98 0.83 31.82
N HIS A 537 -3.72 2.09 31.45
CA HIS A 537 -2.66 2.87 32.08
C HIS A 537 -3.18 3.83 33.16
N ASP A 538 -4.40 4.33 33.04
CA ASP A 538 -4.97 5.27 34.01
C ASP A 538 -6.50 5.21 34.15
N GLU A 539 -7.03 6.01 35.07
CA GLU A 539 -8.46 6.02 35.39
C GLU A 539 -9.34 6.46 34.21
N TYR A 540 -8.78 7.21 33.25
CA TYR A 540 -9.53 7.70 32.10
C TYR A 540 -9.66 6.64 31.01
N GLU A 541 -8.56 5.95 30.71
CA GLU A 541 -8.59 4.80 29.80
C GLU A 541 -9.56 3.73 30.29
N LEU A 542 -9.54 3.44 31.61
CA LEU A 542 -10.48 2.50 32.21
C LEU A 542 -11.93 2.96 32.05
N HIS A 543 -12.22 4.24 32.27
CA HIS A 543 -13.57 4.79 32.12
C HIS A 543 -14.08 4.68 30.68
N ASP A 544 -13.24 5.06 29.70
CA ASP A 544 -13.58 4.99 28.29
C ASP A 544 -13.75 3.54 27.80
N LEU A 545 -12.87 2.63 28.23
CA LEU A 545 -12.99 1.20 27.96
C LEU A 545 -14.31 0.66 28.49
N LEU A 546 -14.59 0.85 29.79
CA LEU A 546 -15.82 0.40 30.43
C LEU A 546 -17.04 0.91 29.67
N LYS A 547 -17.05 2.19 29.30
CA LYS A 547 -18.14 2.79 28.52
C LYS A 547 -18.38 2.10 27.17
N LYS A 548 -17.33 1.58 26.52
CA LYS A 548 -17.40 0.89 25.22
C LYS A 548 -17.83 -0.57 25.32
N ILE A 549 -17.60 -1.23 26.46
CA ILE A 549 -17.84 -2.67 26.64
C ILE A 549 -19.08 -2.95 27.50
N TRP A 550 -19.54 -2.00 28.32
CA TRP A 550 -20.55 -2.26 29.35
C TRP A 550 -21.89 -2.78 28.81
N ASN A 551 -22.33 -2.27 27.66
CA ASN A 551 -23.59 -2.71 27.05
C ASN A 551 -23.57 -4.21 26.66
N GLN A 552 -22.39 -4.77 26.42
CA GLN A 552 -22.23 -6.17 26.01
C GLN A 552 -22.00 -7.10 27.21
N TYR A 553 -21.25 -6.66 28.21
CA TYR A 553 -20.77 -7.54 29.30
C TYR A 553 -21.31 -7.17 30.69
N GLY A 554 -21.84 -5.96 30.86
CA GLY A 554 -22.30 -5.45 32.15
C GLY A 554 -23.54 -6.19 32.67
N ASN A 555 -23.57 -6.41 33.98
CA ASN A 555 -24.65 -7.11 34.69
C ASN A 555 -25.42 -6.21 35.68
N ILE A 556 -25.07 -4.92 35.75
CA ILE A 556 -25.71 -3.91 36.59
C ILE A 556 -25.81 -2.59 35.83
N GLN A 557 -26.82 -1.78 36.15
CA GLN A 557 -26.97 -0.46 35.57
C GLN A 557 -25.80 0.44 36.01
N VAL A 558 -25.17 1.11 35.04
CA VAL A 558 -24.09 2.07 35.30
C VAL A 558 -24.33 3.34 34.48
N ASP A 559 -24.34 4.49 35.15
CA ASP A 559 -24.29 5.81 34.52
C ASP A 559 -22.84 6.29 34.43
N PHE A 560 -22.35 6.38 33.20
CA PHE A 560 -21.02 6.90 32.85
C PHE A 560 -21.02 8.42 32.88
N ALA A 561 -20.97 8.99 34.08
CA ALA A 561 -20.87 10.42 34.32
C ALA A 561 -19.54 11.02 33.78
N ARG A 562 -19.29 12.30 34.09
CA ARG A 562 -18.07 12.99 33.64
C ARG A 562 -16.83 12.19 34.05
N MET A 563 -15.96 11.85 33.08
CA MET A 563 -14.75 11.06 33.35
C MET A 563 -13.95 11.68 34.51
N PRO A 564 -13.48 10.89 35.49
CA PRO A 564 -13.48 9.43 35.57
C PRO A 564 -14.61 8.86 36.48
N THR A 565 -15.79 9.49 36.55
CA THR A 565 -16.85 9.13 37.50
C THR A 565 -17.84 8.09 36.95
N LEU A 566 -18.21 7.13 37.80
CA LEU A 566 -19.27 6.14 37.59
C LEU A 566 -20.33 6.26 38.69
N ARG A 567 -21.59 6.08 38.33
CA ARG A 567 -22.71 5.88 39.26
C ARG A 567 -23.29 4.50 39.02
N ILE A 568 -23.31 3.67 40.05
CA ILE A 568 -23.61 2.24 39.92
C ILE A 568 -24.94 1.97 40.62
N GLY A 569 -25.85 1.29 39.91
CA GLY A 569 -27.19 1.01 40.39
C GLY A 569 -28.16 2.19 40.24
N SER A 570 -29.37 2.01 40.76
CA SER A 570 -30.43 3.02 40.78
C SER A 570 -30.44 3.80 42.09
N GLY A 571 -30.80 5.09 42.08
CA GLY A 571 -31.00 5.84 43.32
C GLY A 571 -29.71 6.18 44.08
N VAL A 572 -28.60 6.37 43.37
CA VAL A 572 -27.32 6.80 43.95
C VAL A 572 -27.51 8.15 44.66
N ASP A 573 -27.37 8.15 45.99
CA ASP A 573 -27.41 9.34 46.83
C ASP A 573 -26.03 9.61 47.42
N ARG A 574 -25.38 10.63 46.86
CA ARG A 574 -24.04 11.05 47.24
C ARG A 574 -23.97 11.60 48.67
N GLU A 575 -24.99 12.32 49.15
CA GLU A 575 -24.98 12.83 50.52
C GLU A 575 -25.06 11.65 51.49
N GLN A 576 -26.00 10.73 51.26
CA GLN A 576 -26.15 9.52 52.06
C GLN A 576 -24.88 8.66 52.07
N GLN A 577 -24.24 8.44 50.92
CA GLN A 577 -22.96 7.71 50.84
C GLN A 577 -21.85 8.34 51.70
N ILE A 578 -21.76 9.68 51.69
CA ILE A 578 -20.78 10.39 52.52
C ILE A 578 -21.12 10.22 54.01
N LEU A 579 -22.40 10.33 54.38
CA LEU A 579 -22.86 10.19 55.76
C LEU A 579 -22.62 8.78 56.30
N GLU A 580 -22.90 7.76 55.50
CA GLU A 580 -22.62 6.36 55.86
C GLU A 580 -21.15 6.15 56.20
N LEU A 581 -20.21 6.64 55.37
CA LEU A 581 -18.79 6.54 55.68
C LEU A 581 -18.42 7.39 56.91
N LEU A 582 -19.04 8.55 57.09
CA LEU A 582 -18.71 9.45 58.19
C LEU A 582 -19.15 8.89 59.56
N GLU A 583 -20.32 8.26 59.62
CA GLU A 583 -20.82 7.56 60.82
C GLU A 583 -19.84 6.47 61.31
N GLU A 584 -18.99 5.95 60.44
CA GLU A 584 -18.08 4.86 60.80
C GLU A 584 -16.82 5.33 61.53
N VAL A 585 -16.38 6.54 61.22
CA VAL A 585 -15.07 7.06 61.62
C VAL A 585 -15.15 8.29 62.50
N THR A 586 -16.35 8.79 62.73
CA THR A 586 -16.59 9.93 63.61
C THR A 586 -16.18 9.64 65.07
N PRO A 587 -15.56 10.60 65.78
CA PRO A 587 -15.09 11.90 65.31
C PRO A 587 -13.81 11.80 64.46
N ILE A 588 -13.78 12.49 63.31
CA ILE A 588 -12.62 12.49 62.39
C ILE A 588 -12.30 13.89 61.86
N ASN A 589 -11.02 14.18 61.64
CA ASN A 589 -10.59 15.42 60.98
C ASN A 589 -11.00 15.44 59.50
N VAL A 590 -11.40 16.60 58.97
CA VAL A 590 -11.81 16.75 57.56
C VAL A 590 -10.78 16.26 56.54
N ASN A 591 -9.48 16.48 56.78
CA ASN A 591 -8.44 16.05 55.86
C ASN A 591 -8.25 14.53 55.88
N ASP A 592 -8.35 13.93 57.07
CA ASP A 592 -8.26 12.47 57.23
C ASP A 592 -9.49 11.80 56.65
N PHE A 593 -10.67 12.41 56.81
CA PHE A 593 -11.90 11.97 56.15
C PHE A 593 -11.81 12.07 54.62
N ALA A 594 -11.26 13.16 54.07
CA ALA A 594 -11.09 13.31 52.63
C ALA A 594 -10.12 12.26 52.04
N LYS A 595 -9.04 11.93 52.75
CA LYS A 595 -8.11 10.85 52.36
C LYS A 595 -8.79 9.48 52.41
N LEU A 596 -9.57 9.24 53.46
CA LEU A 596 -10.35 8.01 53.58
C LEU A 596 -11.35 7.91 52.43
N TYR A 597 -12.09 8.97 52.12
CA TYR A 597 -13.04 8.98 51.01
C TYR A 597 -12.35 8.72 49.65
N GLU A 598 -11.14 9.25 49.45
CA GLU A 598 -10.31 8.94 48.27
C GLU A 598 -9.94 7.45 48.21
N GLU A 599 -9.51 6.86 49.31
CA GLU A 599 -9.14 5.44 49.39
C GLU A 599 -10.35 4.53 49.10
N MET A 600 -11.52 4.92 49.60
CA MET A 600 -12.76 4.16 49.53
C MET A 600 -13.43 4.24 48.16
N TYR A 601 -13.44 5.43 47.54
CA TYR A 601 -14.26 5.70 46.35
C TYR A 601 -13.46 6.26 45.18
N GLY A 602 -12.14 6.47 45.32
CA GLY A 602 -11.27 6.97 44.27
C GLY A 602 -11.41 8.46 43.97
N VAL A 603 -12.26 9.19 44.71
CA VAL A 603 -12.41 10.64 44.54
C VAL A 603 -11.25 11.34 45.24
N LYS A 604 -10.35 11.95 44.47
CA LYS A 604 -9.14 12.62 44.99
C LYS A 604 -9.49 13.58 46.14
N ALA A 605 -8.76 13.54 47.25
CA ALA A 605 -9.05 14.33 48.45
C ALA A 605 -9.22 15.84 48.18
N PRO A 606 -8.44 16.49 47.29
CA PRO A 606 -8.68 17.90 46.93
C PRO A 606 -10.05 18.14 46.26
N VAL A 607 -10.51 17.18 45.43
CA VAL A 607 -11.82 17.23 44.76
C VAL A 607 -12.93 17.01 45.78
N PHE A 608 -12.73 16.13 46.77
CA PHE A 608 -13.66 15.97 47.89
C PHE A 608 -13.81 17.28 48.68
N ILE A 609 -12.69 17.89 49.09
CA ILE A 609 -12.70 19.13 49.88
C ILE A 609 -13.41 20.26 49.11
N SER A 610 -13.16 20.41 47.81
CA SER A 610 -13.73 21.51 47.02
C SER A 610 -15.21 21.32 46.68
N ASN A 611 -15.66 20.08 46.43
CA ASN A 611 -16.96 19.81 45.82
C ASN A 611 -17.93 18.99 46.67
N LEU A 612 -17.43 18.20 47.63
CA LEU A 612 -18.22 17.25 48.43
C LEU A 612 -18.35 17.66 49.89
N ALA A 613 -17.28 18.17 50.51
CA ALA A 613 -17.31 18.64 51.90
C ALA A 613 -18.44 19.65 52.22
N PRO A 614 -18.82 20.59 51.31
CA PRO A 614 -19.92 21.51 51.57
C PRO A 614 -21.29 20.83 51.81
N ILE A 615 -21.48 19.61 51.31
CA ILE A 615 -22.76 18.86 51.42
C ILE A 615 -23.03 18.48 52.88
N ILE A 616 -22.00 18.06 53.61
CA ILE A 616 -22.09 17.55 54.99
C ILE A 616 -21.64 18.57 56.04
N ASN A 617 -21.60 19.85 55.69
CA ASN A 617 -21.07 20.91 56.57
C ASN A 617 -21.83 21.05 57.90
N ARG A 618 -23.08 20.56 57.96
CA ARG A 618 -23.89 20.54 59.20
C ARG A 618 -23.31 19.67 60.32
N TYR A 619 -22.44 18.71 59.97
CA TYR A 619 -21.77 17.80 60.91
C TYR A 619 -20.36 18.28 61.27
N PHE A 620 -19.91 19.41 60.73
CA PHE A 620 -18.55 19.92 60.87
C PHE A 620 -18.46 20.94 62.01
N HIS A 621 -17.61 20.67 62.99
CA HIS A 621 -17.31 21.55 64.12
C HIS A 621 -15.79 21.58 64.38
N ASP A 622 -15.21 22.78 64.37
CA ASP A 622 -13.79 23.03 64.70
C ASP A 622 -12.77 22.08 64.00
N GLY A 623 -13.01 21.75 62.73
CA GLY A 623 -12.10 20.90 61.96
C GLY A 623 -12.42 19.40 62.01
N ILE A 624 -13.45 19.01 62.76
CA ILE A 624 -13.84 17.62 63.05
C ILE A 624 -15.29 17.39 62.62
N TYR A 625 -15.59 16.20 62.09
CA TYR A 625 -16.96 15.77 61.82
C TYR A 625 -17.53 14.89 62.94
N GLU A 626 -18.73 15.19 63.45
CA GLU A 626 -19.42 14.46 64.55
C GLU A 626 -20.87 14.04 64.22
N ILE A 627 -21.23 12.75 64.37
CA ILE A 627 -22.59 12.19 64.12
C ILE A 627 -23.02 11.21 65.24
N GLN A 628 -24.32 11.18 65.59
CA GLN A 628 -24.93 10.18 66.48
C GLN A 628 -25.54 9.02 65.69
N SER A 629 -25.08 7.78 65.92
CA SER A 629 -25.55 6.57 65.22
C SER A 629 -26.65 5.79 65.99
N GLU A 630 -27.59 5.15 65.27
CA GLU A 630 -28.54 4.19 65.86
C GLU A 630 -27.79 2.91 66.34
N VAL A 631 -28.25 2.27 67.42
CA VAL A 631 -27.57 1.12 68.04
C VAL A 631 -28.48 -0.10 68.17
N LEU A 632 -27.87 -1.30 68.21
CA LEU A 632 -28.58 -2.55 68.53
C LEU A 632 -29.05 -2.54 69.99
N SER A 633 -30.18 -3.20 70.27
CA SER A 633 -30.60 -3.47 71.65
C SER A 633 -29.69 -4.53 72.30
N ASP A 634 -29.69 -4.63 73.64
CA ASP A 634 -28.87 -5.62 74.34
C ASP A 634 -29.19 -7.07 73.94
N GLU A 635 -30.47 -7.37 73.68
CA GLU A 635 -30.91 -8.68 73.18
C GLU A 635 -30.37 -8.96 71.77
N GLN A 636 -30.41 -7.97 70.89
CA GLN A 636 -29.87 -8.07 69.53
C GLN A 636 -28.35 -8.24 69.54
N TYR A 637 -27.63 -7.53 70.41
CA TYR A 637 -26.19 -7.72 70.58
C TYR A 637 -25.84 -9.14 71.01
N ALA A 638 -26.56 -9.68 72.00
CA ALA A 638 -26.34 -11.04 72.48
C ALA A 638 -26.56 -12.07 71.36
N LYS A 639 -27.66 -11.93 70.59
CA LYS A 639 -27.97 -12.87 69.51
C LYS A 639 -27.01 -12.77 68.34
N MET A 640 -26.63 -11.56 67.94
CA MET A 640 -25.66 -11.35 66.86
C MET A 640 -24.27 -11.91 67.23
N LYS A 641 -23.83 -11.81 68.49
CA LYS A 641 -22.58 -12.44 68.96
C LYS A 641 -22.62 -13.96 68.90
N GLU A 642 -23.78 -14.58 69.11
CA GLU A 642 -23.96 -16.02 69.02
C GLU A 642 -23.89 -16.53 67.58
N VAL A 643 -24.46 -15.79 66.63
CA VAL A 643 -24.59 -16.22 65.22
C VAL A 643 -23.33 -15.89 64.40
N LEU A 644 -22.71 -14.74 64.62
CA LEU A 644 -21.49 -14.34 63.93
C LEU A 644 -20.31 -15.07 64.56
N THR A 645 -19.90 -16.20 63.97
CA THR A 645 -18.85 -17.10 64.50
C THR A 645 -17.53 -17.02 63.72
N GLU A 646 -17.57 -16.70 62.43
CA GLU A 646 -16.39 -16.61 61.56
C GLU A 646 -15.48 -15.43 61.91
N GLU A 647 -14.26 -15.49 61.37
CA GLU A 647 -13.22 -14.50 61.59
C GLU A 647 -13.40 -13.24 60.72
N CYS A 648 -14.07 -13.40 59.57
CA CYS A 648 -14.33 -12.34 58.61
C CYS A 648 -15.73 -12.51 58.00
N TYR A 649 -16.40 -11.40 57.74
CA TYR A 649 -17.71 -11.35 57.10
C TYR A 649 -17.78 -10.17 56.14
N SER A 650 -18.49 -10.30 55.02
CA SER A 650 -18.95 -9.13 54.29
C SER A 650 -20.07 -8.42 55.07
N ILE A 651 -20.16 -7.10 54.94
CA ILE A 651 -21.22 -6.33 55.61
C ILE A 651 -22.59 -6.72 55.06
N ASN A 652 -22.68 -7.00 53.76
CA ASN A 652 -23.90 -7.49 53.13
C ASN A 652 -24.36 -8.80 53.76
N ARG A 653 -23.44 -9.74 54.02
CA ARG A 653 -23.75 -10.99 54.71
C ARG A 653 -24.25 -10.75 56.14
N ILE A 654 -23.66 -9.81 56.88
CA ILE A 654 -24.15 -9.45 58.22
C ILE A 654 -25.54 -8.82 58.14
N ARG A 655 -25.78 -7.90 57.20
CA ARG A 655 -27.11 -7.29 56.97
C ARG A 655 -28.15 -8.34 56.61
N GLN A 656 -27.82 -9.32 55.77
CA GLN A 656 -28.70 -10.45 55.45
C GLN A 656 -28.99 -11.33 56.67
N ILE A 657 -27.99 -11.61 57.51
CA ILE A 657 -28.18 -12.35 58.76
C ILE A 657 -29.10 -11.56 59.71
N PHE A 658 -28.85 -10.27 59.88
CA PHE A 658 -29.64 -9.40 60.73
C PHE A 658 -31.10 -9.31 60.25
N PHE A 659 -31.33 -9.07 58.95
CA PHE A 659 -32.67 -9.03 58.36
C PHE A 659 -33.43 -10.34 58.52
N LYS A 660 -32.75 -11.49 58.43
CA LYS A 660 -33.37 -12.80 58.67
C LYS A 660 -33.79 -13.00 60.12
N LEU A 661 -33.04 -12.44 61.07
CA LEU A 661 -33.35 -12.52 62.51
C LEU A 661 -34.41 -11.49 62.92
N TYR A 662 -34.40 -10.31 62.30
CA TYR A 662 -35.25 -9.17 62.65
C TYR A 662 -35.79 -8.48 61.36
N PRO A 663 -36.80 -9.06 60.69
CA PRO A 663 -37.27 -8.55 59.39
C PRO A 663 -37.91 -7.16 59.43
N ASP A 664 -38.52 -6.80 60.56
CA ASP A 664 -39.23 -5.53 60.74
C ASP A 664 -38.33 -4.40 61.27
N ASP A 665 -37.04 -4.69 61.49
CA ASP A 665 -36.09 -3.72 62.05
C ASP A 665 -35.23 -3.06 60.95
N LYS A 666 -34.65 -1.92 61.31
CA LYS A 666 -33.83 -1.08 60.44
C LYS A 666 -32.44 -1.67 60.23
N LEU A 667 -32.02 -1.84 58.97
CA LEU A 667 -30.67 -2.32 58.60
C LEU A 667 -29.59 -1.32 59.02
N GLU A 668 -29.94 -0.05 59.21
CA GLU A 668 -29.10 1.06 59.63
C GLU A 668 -28.50 0.84 61.04
N LYS A 669 -29.08 -0.07 61.84
CA LYS A 669 -28.48 -0.52 63.11
C LYS A 669 -27.20 -1.34 62.91
N ILE A 670 -26.95 -1.87 61.71
CA ILE A 670 -25.68 -2.49 61.34
C ILE A 670 -24.78 -1.42 60.75
N ASN A 671 -24.03 -0.76 61.62
CA ASN A 671 -23.06 0.29 61.33
C ASN A 671 -21.72 -0.01 62.01
N ALA A 672 -20.66 0.76 61.70
CA ALA A 672 -19.35 0.42 62.24
C ALA A 672 -19.27 0.49 63.77
N TYR A 673 -20.05 1.36 64.42
CA TYR A 673 -20.10 1.39 65.88
C TYR A 673 -20.63 0.08 66.46
N THR A 674 -21.77 -0.41 65.97
CA THR A 674 -22.35 -1.67 66.46
C THR A 674 -21.48 -2.88 66.11
N LEU A 675 -20.86 -2.89 64.92
CA LEU A 675 -19.91 -3.93 64.51
C LEU A 675 -18.64 -3.95 65.41
N LYS A 676 -18.16 -2.79 65.82
CA LYS A 676 -17.06 -2.67 66.81
C LYS A 676 -17.45 -3.26 68.16
N MET A 677 -18.65 -2.97 68.63
CA MET A 677 -19.20 -3.52 69.88
C MET A 677 -19.46 -5.04 69.82
N LEU A 678 -19.69 -5.57 68.62
CA LEU A 678 -19.74 -7.01 68.33
C LEU A 678 -18.35 -7.69 68.28
N GLY A 679 -17.26 -6.93 68.45
CA GLY A 679 -15.90 -7.46 68.51
C GLY A 679 -15.22 -7.56 67.14
N PHE A 680 -15.61 -6.72 66.19
CA PHE A 680 -14.98 -6.63 64.88
C PHE A 680 -14.25 -5.30 64.66
N LYS A 681 -13.24 -5.33 63.80
CA LYS A 681 -12.69 -4.18 63.11
C LYS A 681 -13.40 -4.04 61.77
N TYR A 682 -13.84 -2.82 61.50
CA TYR A 682 -14.56 -2.47 60.29
C TYR A 682 -13.59 -2.08 59.17
N PHE A 683 -13.87 -2.54 57.96
CA PHE A 683 -13.18 -2.20 56.72
C PHE A 683 -14.20 -1.98 55.60
N SER A 684 -13.76 -1.42 54.47
CA SER A 684 -14.60 -1.18 53.30
C SER A 684 -15.34 -2.42 52.81
N GLY A 685 -16.61 -2.57 53.13
CA GLY A 685 -17.44 -3.70 52.66
C GLY A 685 -17.34 -4.98 53.50
N TYR A 686 -16.42 -5.06 54.46
CA TYR A 686 -16.19 -6.27 55.25
C TYR A 686 -15.69 -5.97 56.67
N VAL A 687 -15.75 -6.96 57.54
CA VAL A 687 -15.26 -6.88 58.92
C VAL A 687 -14.35 -8.05 59.26
N ILE A 688 -13.41 -7.84 60.18
CA ILE A 688 -12.48 -8.87 60.68
C ILE A 688 -12.47 -8.84 62.20
N ARG A 689 -12.33 -9.98 62.88
CA ARG A 689 -12.26 -10.02 64.35
C ARG A 689 -11.18 -9.11 64.92
N SER A 690 -11.52 -8.40 66.00
CA SER A 690 -10.63 -7.41 66.62
C SER A 690 -9.32 -7.97 67.18
N LYS A 691 -9.16 -9.30 67.26
CA LYS A 691 -7.92 -9.96 67.66
C LYS A 691 -6.77 -9.78 66.65
N TYR A 692 -7.08 -9.49 65.38
CA TYR A 692 -6.08 -9.16 64.37
C TYR A 692 -5.77 -7.66 64.39
N ASN A 693 -4.51 -7.28 64.23
CA ASN A 693 -4.09 -5.88 64.27
C ASN A 693 -4.53 -5.11 63.03
N SER A 694 -4.56 -5.76 61.86
CA SER A 694 -4.94 -5.18 60.57
C SER A 694 -5.58 -6.22 59.64
N ALA A 695 -6.21 -5.76 58.56
CA ALA A 695 -6.66 -6.64 57.48
C ALA A 695 -5.48 -7.38 56.83
N HIS A 696 -4.32 -6.72 56.73
CA HIS A 696 -3.11 -7.33 56.21
C HIS A 696 -2.68 -8.55 57.05
N GLU A 697 -2.66 -8.43 58.38
CA GLU A 697 -2.30 -9.56 59.27
C GLU A 697 -3.25 -10.75 59.09
N TYR A 698 -4.55 -10.48 58.98
CA TYR A 698 -5.55 -11.52 58.80
C TYR A 698 -5.39 -12.25 57.47
N PHE A 699 -5.30 -11.52 56.36
CA PHE A 699 -5.20 -12.12 55.03
C PHE A 699 -3.84 -12.81 54.80
N GLU A 700 -2.75 -12.32 55.41
CA GLU A 700 -1.47 -13.04 55.46
C GLU A 700 -1.64 -14.42 56.10
N LYS A 701 -2.29 -14.48 57.28
CA LYS A 701 -2.58 -15.75 57.97
C LYS A 701 -3.56 -16.65 57.22
N LEU A 702 -4.55 -16.06 56.57
CA LEU A 702 -5.55 -16.79 55.78
C LEU A 702 -4.90 -17.54 54.60
N LEU A 703 -3.91 -16.91 53.97
CA LEU A 703 -3.17 -17.45 52.84
C LEU A 703 -1.98 -18.32 53.25
N ASP A 704 -1.60 -18.34 54.54
CA ASP A 704 -0.53 -19.16 55.09
C ASP A 704 -1.01 -20.57 55.43
N VAL A 705 -1.54 -21.25 54.43
CA VAL A 705 -2.02 -22.64 54.51
C VAL A 705 -1.38 -23.49 53.39
N PRO A 706 -1.20 -24.81 53.59
CA PRO A 706 -0.63 -25.69 52.56
C PRO A 706 -1.33 -25.62 51.20
N TYR A 707 -2.66 -25.66 51.22
CA TYR A 707 -3.53 -25.57 50.05
C TYR A 707 -4.58 -24.52 50.32
N PHE A 708 -4.75 -23.61 49.38
CA PHE A 708 -5.71 -22.52 49.48
C PHE A 708 -6.63 -22.51 48.26
N ASP A 709 -7.93 -22.43 48.50
CA ASP A 709 -8.93 -22.24 47.45
C ASP A 709 -9.53 -20.85 47.61
N VAL A 710 -9.33 -19.98 46.62
CA VAL A 710 -9.92 -18.63 46.58
C VAL A 710 -11.45 -18.72 46.66
N ALA A 711 -12.05 -19.81 46.16
CA ALA A 711 -13.48 -20.06 46.27
C ALA A 711 -13.98 -20.30 47.71
N SER A 712 -13.09 -20.48 48.69
CA SER A 712 -13.45 -20.59 50.11
C SER A 712 -13.67 -19.23 50.79
N VAL A 713 -13.14 -18.15 50.23
CA VAL A 713 -13.33 -16.80 50.77
C VAL A 713 -14.72 -16.30 50.42
N ASP A 714 -15.36 -15.54 51.31
CA ASP A 714 -16.63 -14.88 51.03
C ASP A 714 -16.55 -14.07 49.72
N HIS A 715 -17.56 -14.20 48.86
CA HIS A 715 -17.55 -13.64 47.51
C HIS A 715 -17.21 -12.15 47.52
N ASP A 716 -17.81 -11.35 48.41
CA ASP A 716 -17.59 -9.90 48.45
C ASP A 716 -16.19 -9.56 48.99
N VAL A 717 -15.62 -10.43 49.83
CA VAL A 717 -14.29 -10.24 50.43
C VAL A 717 -13.18 -10.56 49.44
N ARG A 718 -13.41 -11.45 48.46
CA ARG A 718 -12.42 -11.75 47.39
C ARG A 718 -12.00 -10.53 46.57
N PHE A 719 -12.90 -9.57 46.44
CA PHE A 719 -12.66 -8.34 45.69
C PHE A 719 -12.10 -7.21 46.56
N ALA A 720 -11.90 -7.45 47.86
CA ALA A 720 -11.29 -6.48 48.74
C ALA A 720 -9.84 -6.24 48.33
N ALA A 721 -9.48 -4.98 48.11
CA ALA A 721 -8.13 -4.56 47.71
C ALA A 721 -7.01 -5.14 48.60
N ALA A 722 -7.28 -5.24 49.91
CA ALA A 722 -6.34 -5.82 50.87
C ALA A 722 -6.09 -7.33 50.63
N PHE A 723 -7.13 -8.09 50.30
CA PHE A 723 -6.99 -9.51 49.97
C PHE A 723 -6.28 -9.69 48.62
N SER A 724 -6.76 -9.02 47.56
CA SER A 724 -6.19 -9.10 46.21
C SER A 724 -4.72 -8.69 46.19
N GLY A 725 -4.36 -7.63 46.92
CA GLY A 725 -2.99 -7.14 47.03
C GLY A 725 -2.04 -8.17 47.67
N ILE A 726 -2.43 -8.80 48.79
CA ILE A 726 -1.60 -9.81 49.46
C ILE A 726 -1.54 -11.09 48.65
N TYR A 727 -2.68 -11.56 48.13
CA TYR A 727 -2.74 -12.73 47.26
C TYR A 727 -1.76 -12.59 46.10
N GLN A 728 -1.76 -11.42 45.46
CA GLN A 728 -0.85 -11.17 44.35
C GLN A 728 0.61 -11.02 44.77
N GLN A 729 0.87 -10.33 45.88
CA GLN A 729 2.23 -10.22 46.42
C GLN A 729 2.86 -11.59 46.67
N LYS A 730 2.09 -12.54 47.24
CA LYS A 730 2.57 -13.91 47.47
C LYS A 730 2.88 -14.67 46.18
N ARG A 731 2.06 -14.48 45.13
CA ARG A 731 2.31 -15.06 43.80
C ARG A 731 3.56 -14.50 43.14
N ASP A 732 3.74 -13.19 43.16
CA ASP A 732 4.90 -12.50 42.59
C ASP A 732 6.19 -12.99 43.26
N GLN A 733 6.14 -13.17 44.58
CA GLN A 733 7.24 -13.67 45.40
C GLN A 733 7.44 -15.19 45.32
N LEU A 734 6.65 -15.94 44.55
CA LEU A 734 6.67 -17.42 44.49
C LEU A 734 6.50 -18.09 45.87
N SER A 735 5.80 -17.44 46.80
CA SER A 735 5.43 -18.06 48.08
C SER A 735 4.09 -18.80 48.00
N LEU A 736 3.26 -18.46 47.00
CA LEU A 736 1.99 -19.10 46.69
C LEU A 736 1.88 -19.33 45.18
N ILE A 737 1.64 -20.57 44.75
CA ILE A 737 1.63 -20.95 43.33
C ILE A 737 0.25 -21.49 42.98
N GLU A 738 -0.37 -20.87 41.98
CA GLU A 738 -1.66 -21.30 41.45
C GLU A 738 -1.46 -22.47 40.48
N TYR A 739 -2.04 -23.64 40.79
CA TYR A 739 -1.89 -24.86 39.98
C TYR A 739 -3.12 -25.21 39.15
N GLU A 740 -4.28 -24.69 39.55
CA GLU A 740 -5.57 -24.68 38.86
C GLU A 740 -6.25 -23.35 39.17
N GLU A 741 -7.22 -22.93 38.37
CA GLU A 741 -7.93 -21.66 38.57
C GLU A 741 -8.50 -21.52 39.99
N GLY A 742 -8.03 -20.49 40.71
CA GLY A 742 -8.39 -20.18 42.09
C GLY A 742 -7.76 -21.11 43.14
N LYS A 743 -7.02 -22.15 42.75
CA LYS A 743 -6.43 -23.12 43.68
C LYS A 743 -4.91 -22.98 43.73
N CYS A 744 -4.42 -22.79 44.95
CA CYS A 744 -3.03 -22.51 45.23
C CYS A 744 -2.39 -23.53 46.17
N ILE A 745 -1.08 -23.72 45.99
CA ILE A 745 -0.22 -24.48 46.90
C ILE A 745 0.88 -23.56 47.43
N SER A 746 1.20 -23.67 48.72
CA SER A 746 2.26 -22.86 49.33
C SER A 746 3.65 -23.37 48.98
N GLN A 747 4.64 -22.47 48.99
CA GLN A 747 6.04 -22.84 48.74
C GLN A 747 6.59 -23.81 49.80
N ASN A 748 6.13 -23.71 51.05
CA ASN A 748 6.54 -24.61 52.12
C ASN A 748 6.04 -26.04 51.83
N GLU A 749 4.78 -26.19 51.43
CA GLU A 749 4.19 -27.49 51.07
C GLU A 749 4.90 -28.11 49.85
N LEU A 750 5.24 -27.28 48.85
CA LEU A 750 6.03 -27.70 47.69
C LEU A 750 7.41 -28.23 48.07
N ALA A 751 8.09 -27.56 49.00
CA ALA A 751 9.41 -27.97 49.46
C ALA A 751 9.34 -29.28 50.27
N GLU A 752 8.37 -29.40 51.19
CA GLU A 752 8.26 -30.55 52.08
C GLU A 752 7.78 -31.83 51.38
N LYS A 753 6.74 -31.73 50.54
CA LYS A 753 6.14 -32.92 49.90
C LYS A 753 6.74 -33.28 48.55
N TYR A 754 7.18 -32.28 47.79
CA TYR A 754 7.62 -32.47 46.40
C TYR A 754 9.11 -32.16 46.21
N GLY A 755 9.81 -31.70 47.25
CA GLY A 755 11.23 -31.36 47.17
C GLY A 755 11.52 -30.16 46.27
N ILE A 756 10.51 -29.33 45.99
CA ILE A 756 10.60 -28.16 45.10
C ILE A 756 10.82 -26.92 45.96
N SER A 757 12.04 -26.39 45.92
CA SER A 757 12.40 -25.16 46.62
C SER A 757 12.02 -23.92 45.80
N LYS A 758 12.02 -22.76 46.47
CA LYS A 758 11.87 -21.47 45.81
C LYS A 758 12.95 -21.22 44.74
N ASP A 759 14.18 -21.64 45.01
CA ASP A 759 15.29 -21.48 44.07
C ASP A 759 15.10 -22.34 42.82
N ASP A 760 14.54 -23.55 42.94
CA ASP A 760 14.21 -24.39 41.79
C ASP A 760 13.20 -23.69 40.86
N MET A 761 12.18 -23.03 41.44
CA MET A 761 11.17 -22.29 40.66
C MET A 761 11.76 -21.04 40.00
N ILE A 762 12.67 -20.33 40.68
CA ILE A 762 13.38 -19.16 40.11
C ILE A 762 14.29 -19.61 38.95
N GLN A 763 15.00 -20.73 39.12
CA GLN A 763 15.85 -21.30 38.06
C GLN A 763 15.02 -21.69 36.84
N LEU A 764 13.88 -22.36 37.04
CA LEU A 764 12.96 -22.72 35.95
C LEU A 764 12.45 -21.47 35.22
N ARG A 765 11.98 -20.46 35.96
CA ARG A 765 11.54 -19.17 35.39
C ARG A 765 12.63 -18.54 34.53
N ASN A 766 13.85 -18.44 35.06
CA ASN A 766 14.98 -17.83 34.34
C ASN A 766 15.41 -18.66 33.13
N ALA A 767 15.26 -19.98 33.16
CA ALA A 767 15.51 -20.85 32.02
C ALA A 767 14.48 -20.57 30.91
N MET A 768 13.18 -20.57 31.23
CA MET A 768 12.11 -20.25 30.28
C MET A 768 12.29 -18.87 29.63
N LEU A 769 12.66 -17.85 30.40
CA LEU A 769 12.90 -16.49 29.89
C LEU A 769 14.10 -16.39 28.93
N LYS A 770 15.09 -17.27 29.04
CA LYS A 770 16.29 -17.24 28.18
C LYS A 770 16.15 -18.06 26.90
N MET A 771 15.10 -18.86 26.79
CA MET A 771 14.88 -19.75 25.63
C MET A 771 14.37 -19.02 24.40
N ILE A 772 13.78 -17.85 24.57
CA ILE A 772 12.97 -17.18 23.56
C ILE A 772 13.51 -15.77 23.34
N ASP A 773 13.47 -15.33 22.08
CA ASP A 773 13.84 -13.96 21.71
C ASP A 773 12.84 -12.95 22.29
N PRO A 774 13.29 -11.72 22.68
CA PRO A 774 12.44 -10.81 23.43
C PRO A 774 11.14 -10.39 22.71
N ASP A 775 11.14 -10.34 21.39
CA ASP A 775 10.02 -9.95 20.52
C ASP A 775 9.04 -11.10 20.21
N THR A 776 9.38 -12.34 20.57
CA THR A 776 8.55 -13.50 20.28
C THR A 776 7.37 -13.58 21.26
N VAL A 777 6.18 -13.85 20.74
CA VAL A 777 4.99 -14.22 21.51
C VAL A 777 5.03 -15.72 21.80
N TYR A 778 4.86 -16.13 23.05
CA TYR A 778 4.92 -17.54 23.43
C TYR A 778 3.95 -17.90 24.57
N SER A 779 3.57 -19.17 24.64
CA SER A 779 2.88 -19.79 25.78
C SER A 779 3.77 -20.87 26.40
N ILE A 780 3.36 -21.46 27.53
CA ILE A 780 4.07 -22.65 28.06
C ILE A 780 4.02 -23.81 27.06
N HIS A 781 2.90 -23.98 26.37
CA HIS A 781 2.74 -25.00 25.33
C HIS A 781 3.77 -24.79 24.20
N TYR A 782 3.93 -23.54 23.76
CA TYR A 782 4.94 -23.16 22.78
C TYR A 782 6.36 -23.49 23.25
N LEU A 783 6.71 -23.14 24.50
CA LEU A 783 8.02 -23.48 25.08
C LEU A 783 8.27 -25.00 25.06
N LYS A 784 7.28 -25.81 25.44
CA LYS A 784 7.38 -27.29 25.40
C LYS A 784 7.65 -27.80 23.98
N ASN A 785 6.96 -27.25 22.99
CA ASN A 785 7.17 -27.60 21.58
C ASN A 785 8.53 -27.09 21.03
N HIS A 786 9.14 -26.10 21.68
CA HIS A 786 10.39 -25.46 21.27
C HIS A 786 11.56 -25.75 22.24
N GLY A 787 11.56 -26.96 22.83
CA GLY A 787 12.73 -27.48 23.54
C GLY A 787 12.72 -27.32 25.07
N LEU A 788 11.59 -26.95 25.68
CA LEU A 788 11.45 -26.99 27.15
C LEU A 788 11.24 -28.45 27.58
N HIS A 789 12.34 -29.14 27.82
CA HIS A 789 12.34 -30.52 28.31
C HIS A 789 12.21 -30.54 29.85
N LEU A 790 11.07 -31.03 30.34
CA LEU A 790 10.80 -31.17 31.79
C LEU A 790 10.98 -32.62 32.29
N GLU A 791 11.29 -33.56 31.39
CA GLU A 791 11.54 -34.96 31.71
C GLU A 791 12.70 -35.09 32.70
N ASN A 792 12.54 -35.91 33.74
CA ASN A 792 13.50 -36.08 34.82
C ASN A 792 13.79 -34.80 35.63
N THR A 793 12.93 -33.78 35.53
CA THR A 793 12.97 -32.60 36.41
C THR A 793 11.94 -32.70 37.52
N LYS A 794 12.04 -31.84 38.54
CA LYS A 794 11.03 -31.75 39.61
C LYS A 794 9.66 -31.26 39.10
N PHE A 795 9.58 -30.79 37.85
CA PHE A 795 8.39 -30.19 37.24
C PHE A 795 7.78 -31.04 36.13
N GLU A 796 8.23 -32.29 35.94
CA GLU A 796 7.85 -33.17 34.83
C GLU A 796 6.33 -33.29 34.62
N ASN A 797 5.56 -33.41 35.72
CA ASN A 797 4.11 -33.61 35.69
C ASN A 797 3.29 -32.33 35.87
N TRP A 798 3.91 -31.15 35.73
CA TRP A 798 3.20 -29.89 35.94
C TRP A 798 2.42 -29.46 34.68
N SER A 799 1.19 -29.00 34.91
CA SER A 799 0.32 -28.47 33.87
C SER A 799 0.87 -27.16 33.29
N ASP A 800 0.48 -26.86 32.03
CA ASP A 800 0.84 -25.59 31.39
C ASP A 800 0.35 -24.39 32.21
N TYR A 801 -0.81 -24.53 32.86
CA TYR A 801 -1.36 -23.54 33.76
C TYR A 801 -0.45 -23.27 34.96
N ALA A 802 -0.03 -24.31 35.69
CA ALA A 802 0.83 -24.16 36.87
C ALA A 802 2.19 -23.55 36.52
N LEU A 803 2.78 -23.97 35.40
CA LEU A 803 4.04 -23.41 34.88
C LEU A 803 3.86 -21.94 34.47
N SER A 804 2.73 -21.58 33.86
CA SER A 804 2.42 -20.19 33.49
C SER A 804 2.30 -19.29 34.73
N SER A 805 1.86 -19.84 35.86
CA SER A 805 1.78 -19.15 37.15
C SER A 805 3.18 -18.84 37.72
N ILE A 806 4.12 -19.78 37.59
CA ILE A 806 5.54 -19.54 37.95
C ILE A 806 6.14 -18.44 37.06
N LEU A 807 5.90 -18.50 35.75
CA LEU A 807 6.44 -17.54 34.79
C LEU A 807 5.86 -16.14 35.00
N ALA A 808 4.54 -16.02 35.20
CA ALA A 808 3.83 -14.75 35.36
C ALA A 808 4.34 -13.88 36.51
N GLY A 809 4.97 -14.46 37.54
CA GLY A 809 5.59 -13.67 38.61
C GLY A 809 6.87 -12.91 38.20
N ALA A 810 7.33 -13.00 36.95
CA ALA A 810 8.45 -12.23 36.40
C ALA A 810 8.02 -10.87 35.82
N LYS A 811 7.08 -10.17 36.47
CA LYS A 811 6.33 -9.03 35.93
C LYS A 811 7.16 -7.87 35.37
N ASP A 812 8.38 -7.68 35.86
CA ASP A 812 9.25 -6.60 35.39
C ASP A 812 10.02 -6.96 34.10
N GLN A 813 9.94 -8.22 33.66
CA GLN A 813 10.67 -8.75 32.49
C GLN A 813 9.74 -9.20 31.37
N ILE A 814 8.46 -9.50 31.66
CA ILE A 814 7.49 -9.99 30.68
C ILE A 814 6.17 -9.25 30.78
N LYS A 815 5.53 -9.13 29.63
CA LYS A 815 4.13 -8.74 29.46
C LYS A 815 3.31 -9.98 29.14
N SER A 816 2.04 -10.01 29.54
CA SER A 816 1.20 -11.18 29.34
C SER A 816 -0.28 -10.84 29.24
N ILE A 817 -1.01 -11.61 28.44
CA ILE A 817 -2.47 -11.55 28.32
C ILE A 817 -3.06 -12.96 28.22
N LYS A 818 -4.30 -13.13 28.65
CA LYS A 818 -5.08 -14.34 28.32
C LYS A 818 -5.64 -14.27 26.89
N MET A 819 -5.32 -15.28 26.08
CA MET A 819 -5.92 -15.53 24.76
C MET A 819 -6.75 -16.82 24.83
N GLY A 820 -8.07 -16.68 24.95
CA GLY A 820 -8.93 -17.79 25.34
C GLY A 820 -8.63 -18.19 26.80
N HIS A 821 -8.33 -19.46 27.04
CA HIS A 821 -7.94 -19.95 28.38
C HIS A 821 -6.42 -20.04 28.59
N VAL A 822 -5.62 -19.62 27.60
CA VAL A 822 -4.16 -19.72 27.65
C VAL A 822 -3.55 -18.36 27.90
N ARG A 823 -2.62 -18.29 28.87
CA ARG A 823 -1.80 -17.11 29.09
C ARG A 823 -0.61 -17.13 28.12
N VAL A 824 -0.50 -16.07 27.33
CA VAL A 824 0.61 -15.83 26.41
C VAL A 824 1.49 -14.68 26.91
N PHE A 825 2.75 -14.70 26.54
CA PHE A 825 3.81 -13.85 27.06
C PHE A 825 4.65 -13.25 25.93
N CYS A 826 5.23 -12.07 26.16
CA CYS A 826 6.26 -11.44 25.32
C CYS A 826 7.13 -10.53 26.20
N GLN A 827 8.43 -10.40 25.92
CA GLN A 827 9.32 -9.55 26.71
C GLN A 827 9.36 -8.11 26.19
N ALA A 828 9.31 -7.91 24.87
CA ALA A 828 9.44 -6.60 24.24
C ALA A 828 8.15 -5.77 24.33
N GLU A 829 7.03 -6.34 23.91
CA GLU A 829 5.75 -5.63 23.79
C GLU A 829 4.55 -6.41 24.34
N GLN A 830 3.39 -5.76 24.42
CA GLN A 830 2.18 -6.43 24.90
C GLN A 830 1.74 -7.46 23.85
N PRO A 831 1.63 -8.76 24.18
CA PRO A 831 1.21 -9.76 23.21
C PRO A 831 -0.22 -9.47 22.74
N THR A 832 -0.44 -9.54 21.43
CA THR A 832 -1.77 -9.39 20.80
C THR A 832 -2.03 -10.52 19.82
N ILE A 833 -3.29 -10.78 19.50
CA ILE A 833 -3.63 -11.80 18.50
C ILE A 833 -3.05 -11.42 17.13
N TYR A 834 -2.99 -10.13 16.78
CA TYR A 834 -2.34 -9.68 15.55
C TYR A 834 -0.85 -10.03 15.53
N LEU A 835 -0.12 -9.81 16.64
CA LEU A 835 1.30 -10.19 16.73
C LEU A 835 1.47 -11.71 16.60
N LEU A 836 0.58 -12.48 17.23
CA LEU A 836 0.58 -13.94 17.11
C LEU A 836 0.31 -14.39 15.66
N ILE A 837 -0.67 -13.78 14.97
CA ILE A 837 -0.93 -14.02 13.54
C ILE A 837 0.34 -13.71 12.75
N SER A 838 0.94 -12.54 12.96
CA SER A 838 2.13 -12.10 12.23
C SER A 838 3.32 -13.03 12.44
N GLN A 839 3.52 -13.53 13.66
CA GLN A 839 4.58 -14.48 13.98
C GLN A 839 4.34 -15.83 13.31
N VAL A 840 3.11 -16.33 13.31
CA VAL A 840 2.77 -17.60 12.62
C VAL A 840 2.90 -17.46 11.11
N PHE A 841 2.51 -16.31 10.56
CA PHE A 841 2.63 -16.04 9.13
C PHE A 841 4.09 -15.90 8.69
N GLY A 842 4.93 -15.26 9.51
CA GLY A 842 6.34 -15.03 9.23
C GLY A 842 6.55 -14.34 7.88
N ASP A 843 7.31 -14.99 7.00
CA ASP A 843 7.60 -14.53 5.63
C ASP A 843 6.72 -15.18 4.55
N ALA A 844 5.74 -16.00 4.91
CA ALA A 844 4.85 -16.61 3.94
C ALA A 844 4.01 -15.55 3.20
N ASP A 845 3.79 -15.76 1.91
CA ASP A 845 2.91 -14.91 1.09
C ASP A 845 1.43 -15.26 1.25
N GLN A 846 1.15 -16.54 1.55
CA GLN A 846 -0.21 -17.04 1.77
C GLN A 846 -0.23 -18.22 2.75
N MET A 847 -1.36 -18.41 3.41
CA MET A 847 -1.60 -19.51 4.36
C MET A 847 -3.08 -19.86 4.38
N LYS A 848 -3.43 -21.15 4.46
CA LYS A 848 -4.84 -21.52 4.67
C LYS A 848 -5.27 -21.07 6.06
N TYR A 849 -6.49 -20.56 6.16
CA TYR A 849 -7.07 -20.18 7.44
C TYR A 849 -7.09 -21.34 8.45
N CYS A 850 -7.36 -22.57 8.00
CA CYS A 850 -7.29 -23.75 8.86
C CYS A 850 -5.90 -24.02 9.41
N ASP A 851 -4.85 -23.71 8.64
CA ASP A 851 -3.47 -23.95 9.04
C ASP A 851 -3.07 -22.93 10.12
N LEU A 852 -3.46 -21.66 9.96
CA LEU A 852 -3.31 -20.64 11.00
C LEU A 852 -3.97 -21.05 12.32
N VAL A 853 -5.25 -21.44 12.27
CA VAL A 853 -6.00 -21.86 13.47
C VAL A 853 -5.36 -23.10 14.08
N SER A 854 -5.06 -24.12 13.29
CA SER A 854 -4.41 -25.33 13.79
C SER A 854 -3.02 -25.05 14.38
N THR A 855 -2.31 -24.03 13.90
CA THR A 855 -1.02 -23.60 14.46
C THR A 855 -1.22 -22.95 15.82
N PHE A 856 -2.25 -22.11 16.00
CA PHE A 856 -2.59 -21.57 17.33
C PHE A 856 -2.86 -22.68 18.34
N GLU A 857 -3.64 -23.69 17.94
CA GLU A 857 -3.97 -24.83 18.81
C GLU A 857 -2.76 -25.71 19.09
N ASN A 858 -2.06 -26.17 18.05
CA ASN A 858 -1.00 -27.16 18.19
C ASN A 858 0.31 -26.57 18.72
N GLN A 859 0.67 -25.35 18.32
CA GLN A 859 1.94 -24.73 18.73
C GLN A 859 1.78 -23.95 20.03
N TYR A 860 0.66 -23.27 20.24
CA TYR A 860 0.49 -22.37 21.39
C TYR A 860 -0.55 -22.85 22.40
N GLY A 861 -1.35 -23.88 22.11
CA GLY A 861 -2.48 -24.30 22.94
C GLY A 861 -3.65 -23.32 22.92
N VAL A 862 -3.63 -22.31 22.03
CA VAL A 862 -4.56 -21.19 22.02
C VAL A 862 -5.78 -21.54 21.16
N HIS A 863 -6.96 -21.57 21.79
CA HIS A 863 -8.24 -21.76 21.12
C HIS A 863 -9.01 -20.44 21.05
N LEU A 864 -9.27 -19.95 19.84
CA LEU A 864 -10.00 -18.70 19.59
C LEU A 864 -11.27 -18.95 18.79
N LYS A 865 -12.31 -18.14 19.05
CA LYS A 865 -13.54 -18.16 18.24
C LYS A 865 -13.25 -17.67 16.82
N ASP A 866 -13.83 -18.36 15.84
CA ASP A 866 -13.61 -18.12 14.41
C ASP A 866 -13.87 -16.67 13.97
N ASP A 867 -14.96 -16.07 14.47
CA ASP A 867 -15.33 -14.69 14.14
C ASP A 867 -14.29 -13.69 14.63
N LYS A 868 -13.63 -13.99 15.76
CA LYS A 868 -12.60 -13.13 16.35
C LYS A 868 -11.36 -13.10 15.46
N VAL A 869 -10.88 -14.26 15.02
CA VAL A 869 -9.70 -14.38 14.15
C VAL A 869 -9.97 -13.68 12.81
N LYS A 870 -11.13 -13.92 12.19
CA LYS A 870 -11.50 -13.27 10.91
C LYS A 870 -11.65 -11.75 11.02
N THR A 871 -12.19 -11.24 12.12
CA THR A 871 -12.30 -9.80 12.36
C THR A 871 -10.92 -9.16 12.43
N ILE A 872 -9.99 -9.78 13.14
CA ILE A 872 -8.63 -9.27 13.29
C ILE A 872 -7.88 -9.34 11.96
N ILE A 873 -8.03 -10.42 11.18
CA ILE A 873 -7.45 -10.51 9.83
C ILE A 873 -8.00 -9.38 8.95
N LYS A 874 -9.31 -9.17 8.93
CA LYS A 874 -9.96 -8.11 8.15
C LYS A 874 -9.49 -6.71 8.54
N ASP A 875 -9.19 -6.51 9.82
CA ASP A 875 -8.72 -5.24 10.37
C ASP A 875 -7.19 -5.08 10.32
N SER A 876 -6.49 -6.02 9.67
CA SER A 876 -5.04 -6.06 9.55
C SER A 876 -4.56 -5.92 8.10
N ASP A 877 -3.25 -6.01 7.91
CA ASP A 877 -2.60 -5.91 6.59
C ASP A 877 -2.85 -7.16 5.72
N TYR A 878 -3.34 -8.24 6.33
CA TYR A 878 -3.64 -9.50 5.67
C TYR A 878 -4.97 -9.43 4.91
N TYR A 879 -5.02 -10.06 3.74
CA TYR A 879 -6.25 -10.23 2.97
C TYR A 879 -6.80 -11.64 3.16
N TYR A 880 -8.04 -11.76 3.61
CA TYR A 880 -8.73 -13.05 3.69
C TYR A 880 -9.68 -13.23 2.51
N ASP A 881 -9.45 -14.28 1.72
CA ASP A 881 -10.38 -14.76 0.72
C ASP A 881 -11.39 -15.72 1.37
N PRO A 882 -12.68 -15.33 1.47
CA PRO A 882 -13.71 -16.18 2.06
C PRO A 882 -14.07 -17.40 1.19
N ILE A 883 -13.73 -17.40 -0.11
CA ILE A 883 -14.05 -18.47 -1.05
C ILE A 883 -13.06 -19.62 -0.84
N ASP A 884 -11.77 -19.34 -1.02
CA ASP A 884 -10.71 -20.35 -0.89
C ASP A 884 -10.28 -20.59 0.56
N LYS A 885 -10.79 -19.76 1.50
CA LYS A 885 -10.39 -19.74 2.91
C LYS A 885 -8.88 -19.58 3.07
N MET A 886 -8.29 -18.79 2.17
CA MET A 886 -6.88 -18.45 2.16
C MET A 886 -6.68 -17.06 2.74
N ILE A 887 -5.62 -16.91 3.51
CA ILE A 887 -5.13 -15.64 4.00
C ILE A 887 -3.89 -15.32 3.17
N TYR A 888 -3.79 -14.10 2.69
CA TYR A 888 -2.67 -13.58 1.93
C TYR A 888 -2.02 -12.44 2.70
N ARG A 889 -0.70 -12.28 2.54
CA ARG A 889 0.09 -11.27 3.25
C ARG A 889 -0.47 -9.85 3.07
N ASN A 890 -1.05 -9.59 1.89
CA ASN A 890 -1.81 -8.39 1.56
C ASN A 890 -2.63 -8.62 0.29
N TYR A 891 -3.43 -7.62 -0.09
CA TYR A 891 -4.26 -7.68 -1.30
C TYR A 891 -3.43 -7.79 -2.59
N GLN A 892 -2.25 -7.18 -2.65
CA GLN A 892 -1.39 -7.25 -3.86
C GLN A 892 -0.91 -8.69 -4.11
N VAL A 893 -0.57 -9.42 -3.04
CA VAL A 893 -0.18 -10.83 -3.11
C VAL A 893 -1.37 -11.70 -3.54
N TYR A 894 -2.55 -11.46 -2.97
CA TYR A 894 -3.79 -12.11 -3.44
C TYR A 894 -4.04 -11.87 -4.94
N ALA A 895 -3.94 -10.62 -5.39
CA ALA A 895 -4.15 -10.25 -6.79
C ALA A 895 -3.14 -10.90 -7.76
N LYS A 896 -1.92 -11.19 -7.28
CA LYS A 896 -0.89 -11.90 -8.05
C LYS A 896 -1.14 -13.41 -8.12
N ILE A 897 -1.61 -14.03 -7.04
CA ILE A 897 -1.68 -15.50 -6.89
C ILE A 897 -3.05 -16.08 -7.26
N SER A 898 -4.12 -15.29 -7.21
CA SER A 898 -5.48 -15.77 -7.54
C SER A 898 -5.51 -16.39 -8.95
N PRO A 899 -6.12 -17.58 -9.14
CA PRO A 899 -6.02 -18.43 -10.35
C PRO A 899 -6.67 -17.86 -11.63
N VAL A 900 -6.91 -16.56 -11.66
CA VAL A 900 -7.18 -15.80 -12.89
C VAL A 900 -5.86 -15.39 -13.59
N ASN A 901 -4.68 -15.58 -12.96
CA ASN A 901 -3.40 -15.02 -13.42
C ASN A 901 -2.22 -16.00 -13.59
N ASP A 902 -2.44 -17.32 -13.61
CA ASP A 902 -1.36 -18.30 -13.86
C ASP A 902 -1.00 -18.35 -15.36
N ASP A 903 -0.01 -17.56 -15.77
CA ASP A 903 0.77 -17.81 -17.00
C ASP A 903 2.11 -17.03 -17.03
N LEU A 904 2.85 -16.97 -15.91
CA LEU A 904 4.22 -16.43 -15.91
C LEU A 904 5.10 -17.16 -14.90
N GLY A 905 5.75 -18.23 -15.36
CA GLY A 905 6.81 -18.92 -14.64
C GLY A 905 7.67 -19.74 -15.60
N ASP A 906 8.91 -19.30 -15.76
CA ASP A 906 10.08 -20.00 -16.32
C ASP A 906 10.25 -20.02 -17.85
N MET A 907 11.19 -19.19 -18.34
CA MET A 907 12.39 -19.65 -19.08
C MET A 907 13.33 -18.48 -19.39
N GLU A 908 14.55 -18.55 -18.84
CA GLU A 908 15.68 -17.68 -19.18
C GLU A 908 16.00 -17.78 -20.69
N LEU A 909 15.96 -16.63 -21.39
CA LEU A 909 16.48 -16.46 -22.75
C LEU A 909 17.37 -15.23 -22.76
N ASP A 910 18.67 -15.50 -22.93
CA ASP A 910 19.82 -14.60 -23.06
C ASP A 910 19.46 -13.19 -23.59
N GLU A 911 19.53 -12.20 -22.69
CA GLU A 911 19.24 -10.78 -22.94
C GLU A 911 20.32 -10.07 -23.77
N SER A 912 21.41 -10.74 -24.14
CA SER A 912 22.52 -10.13 -24.89
C SER A 912 22.25 -9.80 -26.37
N LEU A 913 21.04 -10.06 -26.87
CA LEU A 913 20.65 -9.80 -28.26
C LEU A 913 19.72 -8.59 -28.45
N PHE A 914 19.29 -7.92 -27.37
CA PHE A 914 18.37 -6.78 -27.45
C PHE A 914 18.72 -5.57 -26.56
N ASP A 915 19.91 -5.55 -25.96
CA ASP A 915 20.47 -4.35 -25.30
C ASP A 915 21.23 -3.43 -26.26
#